data_AF-A0A7X6P9B8-F1
#
_entry.id   AF-A0A7X6P9B8-F1
#
_cell.length_a   1.000
_cell.length_b   1.000
_cell.length_c   1.000
_cell.angle_alpha   90.00
_cell.angle_beta   90.00
_cell.angle_gamma   90.00
#
_symmetry.space_group_name_H-M   'P 1'
#
loop_
_entity.id
_entity.type
_entity.pdbx_description
1 polymer ?
#
loop_
_entity_poly.entity_id
_entity_poly.type
_entity_poly.pdbx_seq_one_letter_code
_entity_poly.pdbx_strand_id
1 'polypeptide(L)'
;MLKRFCLTFIILTIIILAFAKEQPQPRIYLEGYHPLIYNKVDVYKLYKGLNYIKSQPYWIREFEPDTKEQINYPEEKVIIHTKIDDFDLVPPRILSFDTYFANLQEKAFYKSMLSLYLTQAQQTTVTKTGMIKEFSIDLPSIAVPKAVQKVLGSSAGRLNIDGTEKISMEVGSTKRKNVAIYETNTASQLDIKMRQDTNLRLTGTIGEKIGVNLKYNSNQDQQFFDPDNINIKYTGTEDELFQTIEGGNIALSLPGSRYISYSAASQGLFGITSKLKYKNLDLTFIASTEEGQKNTQHYVGTSQADSTIFRSRDYAPRTMYYLANPYDVYELYTQADVSSNVPAGWVNNAVKTDPTGAWIIKNPNLLPANGTVRLFIDDGNANNNVAAAIGDTIFFSPTNYYVPYYDELIEGTDFITDYSAGIIRINSNVDRRATIAVKYTQKDGIPVPANSEAQDGILHVKVLRRRNQEYDPHDPNNVWHYQMRNVYDMHKNNIKSDGFTLDIYTLNVDLTRNYLVPDSLATSYITTYTDYLRMDSNGDGLINGDDNTVNLSTGLITIPFIQPFDPLGDGIIYTDEGESINYLDISFYMSVKGKIGREYVDLSQGGILKGSVSVKVNGIKQKENVDYLVDYDFGRITFLTSAGKDPDAKIEIDYEYRSTFDISSKTLTGVRADWNLTDWAKLGGTFIYRSENVADRRPRIGNENIEMYMTDIDGSLTVKPTFITRMLNALPLINTTADSRITLSGEIAYTIPNIYGDPHGKKNEAYIDDMEAIIDSYPLGVTIGSWSMASKPWNTSLAKGRTIWYNPKNIHREQVEDPATLTDREKKESVTALAIKVFPANLGIEGSEVWSWGGVMKYLGNQLDFSQKKYIELMVKIDRKANDPVAHPVLRIDLGDINEDFYTEYGGLNVLNTEDKNHDGVLTLEEDTGLDGIPDGHPGDDPNDHADNSIDQFGDYPFINGTEGNKVLDTEDLNNDGVLNTLDRYFSYSISLTDSQYLESENEYGWRLYRIPLTDPLVYEIVNNAPSGAAPTLKKISYGRIVVETDVPVKVLLYDINVVGNKWEDFYVRDINGHIVPSNIINTYNISYLSGIVNNQRNSAHYTSPPGTYYIEERRESSE
;
A
#
# COMPACT_ATOMS: atom_id res chain seq x y z
N MET A 1 -20.23 -12.81 0.79
CA MET A 1 -20.32 -13.79 -0.31
C MET A 1 -21.25 -14.97 -0.04
N LEU A 2 -21.12 -15.71 1.07
CA LEU A 2 -21.99 -16.88 1.38
C LEU A 2 -23.51 -16.58 1.33
N LYS A 3 -23.92 -15.37 1.75
CA LYS A 3 -25.31 -14.89 1.67
C LYS A 3 -25.81 -14.68 0.21
N ARG A 4 -24.94 -14.27 -0.72
CA ARG A 4 -25.26 -14.07 -2.15
C ARG A 4 -25.49 -15.41 -2.83
N PHE A 5 -24.63 -16.40 -2.53
CA PHE A 5 -24.83 -17.77 -2.97
C PHE A 5 -26.06 -18.38 -2.31
N CYS A 6 -26.33 -18.15 -1.03
CA CYS A 6 -27.52 -18.66 -0.36
C CYS A 6 -28.84 -18.14 -0.96
N LEU A 7 -28.95 -16.89 -1.42
CA LEU A 7 -30.22 -16.40 -1.99
C LEU A 7 -30.48 -16.99 -3.37
N THR A 8 -29.45 -17.01 -4.23
CA THR A 8 -29.54 -17.62 -5.56
C THR A 8 -29.67 -19.13 -5.47
N PHE A 9 -28.95 -19.76 -4.52
CA PHE A 9 -29.11 -21.16 -4.16
C PHE A 9 -30.52 -21.35 -3.64
N ILE A 10 -31.07 -20.61 -2.67
CA ILE A 10 -32.46 -20.76 -2.18
C ILE A 10 -33.48 -20.58 -3.32
N ILE A 11 -33.29 -19.66 -4.27
CA ILE A 11 -34.19 -19.54 -5.43
C ILE A 11 -34.03 -20.75 -6.36
N LEU A 12 -32.80 -21.17 -6.67
CA LEU A 12 -32.53 -22.41 -7.41
C LEU A 12 -32.96 -23.64 -6.63
N THR A 13 -32.95 -23.65 -5.30
CA THR A 13 -33.31 -24.77 -4.43
C THR A 13 -34.79 -24.76 -4.20
N ILE A 14 -35.50 -23.64 -4.27
CA ILE A 14 -36.96 -23.61 -4.30
C ILE A 14 -37.44 -24.11 -5.66
N ILE A 15 -36.74 -23.75 -6.74
CA ILE A 15 -36.95 -24.32 -8.08
C ILE A 15 -36.54 -25.80 -8.09
N ILE A 16 -35.42 -26.22 -7.48
CA ILE A 16 -34.99 -27.62 -7.48
C ILE A 16 -35.79 -28.44 -6.47
N LEU A 17 -36.17 -27.92 -5.30
CA LEU A 17 -37.01 -28.59 -4.27
C LEU A 17 -38.48 -28.68 -4.70
N ALA A 18 -38.97 -27.72 -5.48
CA ALA A 18 -40.25 -27.89 -6.18
C ALA A 18 -40.19 -29.05 -7.19
N PHE A 19 -38.98 -29.43 -7.64
CA PHE A 19 -38.72 -30.56 -8.53
C PHE A 19 -38.02 -31.78 -7.85
N ALA A 20 -37.67 -31.69 -6.56
CA ALA A 20 -36.93 -32.73 -5.81
C ALA A 20 -37.82 -33.47 -4.80
N LYS A 21 -39.13 -33.22 -4.80
CA LYS A 21 -40.09 -34.21 -4.32
C LYS A 21 -39.98 -35.41 -5.27
N GLU A 22 -39.79 -36.62 -4.70
CA GLU A 22 -39.68 -37.92 -5.38
C GLU A 22 -40.12 -37.87 -6.84
N GLN A 23 -39.18 -38.10 -7.79
CA GLN A 23 -39.41 -38.08 -9.25
C GLN A 23 -40.90 -38.24 -9.57
N PRO A 24 -41.66 -37.16 -9.86
CA PRO A 24 -43.09 -37.26 -10.02
C PRO A 24 -43.32 -38.16 -11.22
N GLN A 25 -43.65 -39.41 -10.91
CA GLN A 25 -43.96 -40.40 -11.91
C GLN A 25 -45.14 -39.83 -12.69
N PRO A 26 -45.14 -39.87 -14.03
CA PRO A 26 -46.20 -39.26 -14.84
C PRO A 26 -47.53 -39.98 -14.55
N ARG A 27 -48.25 -39.50 -13.54
CA ARG A 27 -49.46 -40.08 -12.96
C ARG A 27 -50.53 -39.01 -12.90
N ILE A 28 -51.78 -39.47 -12.82
CA ILE A 28 -52.95 -38.62 -12.63
C ILE A 28 -53.08 -38.42 -11.11
N TYR A 29 -52.97 -37.18 -10.63
CA TYR A 29 -52.95 -36.86 -9.19
C TYR A 29 -54.37 -36.47 -8.74
N LEU A 30 -55.16 -37.47 -8.36
CA LEU A 30 -56.52 -37.28 -7.89
C LEU A 30 -56.61 -37.56 -6.39
N GLU A 31 -57.31 -36.71 -5.66
CA GLU A 31 -57.54 -36.89 -4.23
C GLU A 31 -58.29 -38.20 -3.95
N GLY A 32 -57.72 -39.07 -3.10
CA GLY A 32 -58.29 -40.39 -2.79
C GLY A 32 -58.19 -41.44 -3.92
N TYR A 33 -57.37 -41.18 -4.96
CA TYR A 33 -56.97 -42.16 -5.97
C TYR A 33 -55.54 -42.63 -5.66
N HIS A 34 -55.42 -43.89 -5.24
CA HIS A 34 -54.13 -44.54 -5.02
C HIS A 34 -53.94 -45.60 -6.10
N PRO A 35 -53.14 -45.34 -7.15
CA PRO A 35 -52.80 -46.40 -8.09
C PRO A 35 -52.05 -47.50 -7.31
N LEU A 36 -52.51 -48.75 -7.44
CA LEU A 36 -51.79 -49.92 -6.92
C LEU A 36 -50.59 -50.16 -7.82
N ILE A 37 -49.38 -50.02 -7.30
CA ILE A 37 -48.16 -50.10 -8.12
C ILE A 37 -47.25 -51.17 -7.54
N TYR A 38 -46.87 -52.09 -8.42
CA TYR A 38 -46.03 -53.26 -8.17
C TYR A 38 -46.76 -54.32 -7.34
N ASN A 39 -47.34 -55.30 -8.02
CA ASN A 39 -47.93 -56.46 -7.37
C ASN A 39 -46.83 -57.39 -6.83
N LYS A 40 -46.26 -56.94 -5.72
CA LYS A 40 -45.09 -57.51 -5.04
C LYS A 40 -45.59 -58.30 -3.85
N VAL A 41 -45.45 -59.62 -3.91
CA VAL A 41 -45.70 -60.48 -2.74
C VAL A 41 -44.41 -60.58 -1.95
N ASP A 42 -44.46 -60.14 -0.69
CA ASP A 42 -43.35 -60.30 0.24
C ASP A 42 -43.23 -61.77 0.63
N VAL A 43 -42.17 -62.42 0.16
CA VAL A 43 -41.87 -63.81 0.53
C VAL A 43 -40.89 -63.82 1.69
N TYR A 44 -41.30 -64.38 2.82
CA TYR A 44 -40.44 -64.57 4.00
C TYR A 44 -39.90 -66.00 4.00
N LYS A 45 -38.57 -66.16 4.05
CA LYS A 45 -37.96 -67.48 4.22
C LYS A 45 -37.78 -67.79 5.70
N LEU A 46 -38.32 -68.93 6.13
CA LEU A 46 -38.17 -69.47 7.47
C LEU A 46 -36.92 -70.36 7.53
N TYR A 47 -35.97 -70.02 8.39
CA TYR A 47 -34.86 -70.90 8.76
C TYR A 47 -35.08 -71.46 10.17
N LYS A 48 -34.47 -72.63 10.47
CA LYS A 48 -34.52 -73.23 11.81
C LYS A 48 -33.99 -72.23 12.84
N GLY A 49 -34.84 -71.87 13.80
CA GLY A 49 -34.54 -70.90 14.86
C GLY A 49 -35.34 -69.59 14.81
N LEU A 50 -36.58 -69.59 14.32
CA LEU A 50 -37.58 -68.49 14.45
C LEU A 50 -37.18 -67.10 13.91
N ASN A 51 -36.12 -66.98 13.11
CA ASN A 51 -35.78 -65.71 12.44
C ASN A 51 -36.41 -65.65 11.04
N TYR A 52 -37.16 -64.57 10.77
CA TYR A 52 -37.74 -64.25 9.46
C TYR A 52 -36.84 -63.24 8.74
N ILE A 53 -36.37 -63.58 7.55
CA ILE A 53 -35.71 -62.62 6.67
C ILE A 53 -36.63 -62.37 5.47
N LYS A 54 -36.98 -61.10 5.28
CA LYS A 54 -37.75 -60.63 4.12
C LYS A 54 -36.89 -60.79 2.87
N SER A 55 -37.29 -61.68 1.95
CA SER A 55 -36.58 -61.81 0.67
C SER A 55 -37.04 -60.74 -0.32
N GLN A 56 -36.27 -60.51 -1.38
CA GLN A 56 -36.65 -59.60 -2.47
C GLN A 56 -38.05 -59.98 -2.98
N PRO A 57 -39.01 -59.03 -2.99
CA PRO A 57 -40.41 -59.33 -3.29
C PRO A 57 -40.56 -59.96 -4.68
N TYR A 58 -41.36 -61.01 -4.77
CA TYR A 58 -41.59 -61.71 -6.04
C TYR A 58 -42.61 -60.92 -6.87
N TRP A 59 -42.25 -60.62 -8.13
CA TRP A 59 -43.08 -59.86 -9.06
C TRP A 59 -44.02 -60.83 -9.79
N ILE A 60 -45.33 -60.74 -9.53
CA ILE A 60 -46.32 -61.54 -10.27
C ILE A 60 -46.81 -60.70 -11.44
N ARG A 61 -46.18 -60.90 -12.61
CA ARG A 61 -46.43 -60.11 -13.82
C ARG A 61 -47.85 -60.27 -14.37
N GLU A 62 -48.52 -61.38 -14.04
CA GLU A 62 -49.89 -61.72 -14.50
C GLU A 62 -50.99 -61.04 -13.68
N PHE A 63 -50.65 -60.34 -12.59
CA PHE A 63 -51.62 -59.73 -11.66
C PHE A 63 -51.58 -58.20 -11.71
N GLU A 64 -51.10 -57.60 -12.80
CA GLU A 64 -50.98 -56.15 -12.93
C GLU A 64 -52.37 -55.49 -13.10
N PRO A 65 -52.80 -54.61 -12.19
CA PRO A 65 -54.07 -53.90 -12.33
C PRO A 65 -54.08 -53.05 -13.61
N ASP A 66 -55.08 -53.26 -14.46
CA ASP A 66 -55.33 -52.41 -15.63
C ASP A 66 -56.30 -51.28 -15.26
N THR A 67 -56.04 -50.07 -15.77
CA THR A 67 -56.91 -48.92 -15.57
C THR A 67 -57.72 -48.68 -16.84
N LYS A 68 -59.04 -48.90 -16.77
CA LYS A 68 -59.95 -48.68 -17.91
C LYS A 68 -60.79 -47.43 -17.71
N GLU A 69 -60.83 -46.58 -18.72
CA GLU A 69 -61.58 -45.33 -18.72
C GLU A 69 -62.87 -45.50 -19.52
N GLN A 70 -64.00 -45.17 -18.90
CA GLN A 70 -65.29 -45.10 -19.56
C GLN A 70 -65.73 -43.64 -19.65
N ILE A 71 -65.91 -43.16 -20.88
CA ILE A 71 -66.28 -41.77 -21.16
C ILE A 71 -67.80 -41.66 -21.28
N ASN A 72 -68.44 -40.86 -20.43
CA ASN A 72 -69.84 -40.51 -20.52
C ASN A 72 -69.97 -39.09 -21.10
N TYR A 73 -70.05 -39.01 -22.44
CA TYR A 73 -70.15 -37.74 -23.17
C TYR A 73 -71.39 -36.89 -22.82
N PRO A 74 -72.61 -37.46 -22.67
CA PRO A 74 -73.79 -36.69 -22.27
C PRO A 74 -73.70 -36.01 -20.91
N GLU A 75 -72.95 -36.59 -19.96
CA GLU A 75 -72.81 -36.05 -18.60
C GLU A 75 -71.47 -35.34 -18.35
N GLU A 76 -70.62 -35.21 -19.38
CA GLU A 76 -69.28 -34.63 -19.31
C GLU A 76 -68.41 -35.24 -18.19
N LYS A 77 -68.49 -36.56 -18.02
CA LYS A 77 -67.76 -37.29 -16.97
C LYS A 77 -66.90 -38.42 -17.54
N VAL A 78 -65.74 -38.64 -16.93
CA VAL A 78 -64.89 -39.81 -17.14
C VAL A 78 -64.94 -40.68 -15.89
N ILE A 79 -65.26 -41.96 -16.06
CA ILE A 79 -65.29 -42.95 -14.99
C ILE A 79 -64.04 -43.82 -15.12
N ILE A 80 -63.17 -43.78 -14.12
CA ILE A 80 -61.92 -44.53 -14.08
C ILE A 80 -62.11 -45.79 -13.25
N HIS A 81 -61.97 -46.96 -13.88
CA HIS A 81 -61.98 -48.27 -13.26
C HIS A 81 -60.56 -48.78 -13.03
N THR A 82 -60.29 -49.38 -11.88
CA THR A 82 -59.03 -50.11 -11.60
C THR A 82 -59.38 -51.60 -11.49
N LYS A 83 -59.06 -52.38 -12.51
CA LYS A 83 -59.50 -53.78 -12.66
C LYS A 83 -58.33 -54.74 -12.69
N ILE A 84 -58.56 -55.98 -12.28
CA ILE A 84 -57.77 -57.14 -12.72
C ILE A 84 -58.75 -58.07 -13.44
N ASP A 85 -58.45 -58.37 -14.70
CA ASP A 85 -59.40 -59.01 -15.63
C ASP A 85 -60.76 -58.29 -15.64
N ASP A 86 -61.82 -58.93 -15.15
CA ASP A 86 -63.18 -58.39 -15.10
C ASP A 86 -63.58 -57.84 -13.71
N PHE A 87 -62.72 -57.94 -12.70
CA PHE A 87 -63.04 -57.54 -11.33
C PHE A 87 -62.48 -56.14 -11.00
N ASP A 88 -63.37 -55.22 -10.59
CA ASP A 88 -62.98 -53.92 -10.03
C ASP A 88 -62.34 -54.13 -8.64
N LEU A 89 -61.06 -53.76 -8.51
CA LEU A 89 -60.31 -53.87 -7.27
C LEU A 89 -60.70 -52.80 -6.24
N VAL A 90 -61.14 -51.64 -6.73
CA VAL A 90 -61.63 -50.51 -5.94
C VAL A 90 -62.81 -49.86 -6.66
N PRO A 91 -63.73 -49.20 -5.94
CA PRO A 91 -64.86 -48.50 -6.56
C PRO A 91 -64.39 -47.49 -7.63
N PRO A 92 -65.07 -47.43 -8.80
CA PRO A 92 -64.68 -46.54 -9.88
C PRO A 92 -64.80 -45.07 -9.49
N ARG A 93 -63.86 -44.25 -9.97
CA ARG A 93 -63.81 -42.81 -9.69
C ARG A 93 -64.42 -42.03 -10.85
N ILE A 94 -65.39 -41.17 -10.53
CA ILE A 94 -66.08 -40.32 -11.49
C ILE A 94 -65.47 -38.92 -11.44
N LEU A 95 -65.01 -38.43 -12.59
CA LEU A 95 -64.40 -37.12 -12.75
C LEU A 95 -65.18 -36.30 -13.78
N SER A 96 -65.28 -34.99 -13.60
CA SER A 96 -65.70 -34.11 -14.70
C SER A 96 -64.62 -34.04 -15.78
N PHE A 97 -65.01 -33.69 -17.00
CA PHE A 97 -64.09 -33.45 -18.11
C PHE A 97 -63.01 -32.43 -17.73
N ASP A 98 -63.37 -31.31 -17.09
CA ASP A 98 -62.41 -30.29 -16.67
C ASP A 98 -61.32 -30.85 -15.74
N THR A 99 -61.71 -31.59 -14.71
CA THR A 99 -60.78 -32.17 -13.74
C THR A 99 -59.90 -33.25 -14.39
N TYR A 100 -60.49 -34.05 -15.28
CA TYR A 100 -59.78 -35.10 -16.00
C TYR A 100 -58.77 -34.52 -17.00
N PHE A 101 -59.15 -33.53 -17.80
CA PHE A 101 -58.26 -32.87 -18.76
C PHE A 101 -57.14 -32.07 -18.09
N ALA A 102 -57.41 -31.37 -16.98
CA ALA A 102 -56.39 -30.68 -16.21
C ALA A 102 -55.31 -31.65 -15.68
N ASN A 103 -55.73 -32.79 -15.14
CA ASN A 103 -54.81 -33.83 -14.67
C ASN A 103 -54.04 -34.52 -15.81
N LEU A 104 -54.68 -34.70 -16.98
CA LEU A 104 -54.00 -35.22 -18.17
C LEU A 104 -52.92 -34.26 -18.66
N GLN A 105 -53.17 -32.96 -18.64
CA GLN A 105 -52.19 -31.94 -18.98
C GLN A 105 -51.00 -31.96 -18.01
N GLU A 106 -51.26 -32.03 -16.71
CA GLU A 106 -50.23 -32.13 -15.68
C GLU A 106 -49.38 -33.41 -15.83
N LYS A 107 -50.04 -34.55 -16.04
CA LYS A 107 -49.37 -35.84 -16.34
C LYS A 107 -48.52 -35.75 -17.61
N ALA A 108 -49.02 -35.12 -18.67
CA ALA A 108 -48.30 -34.93 -19.92
C ALA A 108 -47.09 -33.99 -19.74
N PHE A 109 -47.24 -32.93 -18.96
CA PHE A 109 -46.16 -32.01 -18.60
C PHE A 109 -45.03 -32.74 -17.87
N TYR A 110 -45.31 -33.46 -16.77
CA TYR A 110 -44.29 -34.22 -16.05
C TYR A 110 -43.65 -35.32 -16.90
N LYS A 111 -44.44 -36.00 -17.75
CA LYS A 111 -43.93 -36.98 -18.70
C LYS A 111 -42.95 -36.36 -19.70
N SER A 112 -43.25 -35.16 -20.20
CA SER A 112 -42.38 -34.44 -21.13
C SER A 112 -41.10 -33.94 -20.46
N MET A 113 -41.18 -33.42 -19.22
CA MET A 113 -40.02 -33.04 -18.42
C MET A 113 -39.10 -34.24 -18.12
N LEU A 114 -39.69 -35.37 -17.74
CA LEU A 114 -38.94 -36.61 -17.51
C LEU A 114 -38.30 -37.13 -18.81
N SER A 115 -39.00 -37.06 -19.93
CA SER A 115 -38.45 -37.42 -21.25
C SER A 115 -37.27 -36.54 -21.63
N LEU A 116 -37.40 -35.22 -21.47
CA LEU A 116 -36.32 -34.25 -21.74
C LEU A 116 -35.09 -34.57 -20.87
N TYR A 117 -35.30 -34.75 -19.56
CA TYR A 117 -34.23 -35.12 -18.63
C TYR A 117 -33.50 -36.41 -19.06
N LEU A 118 -34.24 -37.47 -19.41
CA LEU A 118 -33.67 -38.76 -19.81
C LEU A 118 -32.94 -38.70 -21.15
N THR A 119 -33.52 -38.02 -22.15
CA THR A 119 -32.90 -37.85 -23.47
C THR A 119 -31.60 -37.04 -23.38
N GLN A 120 -31.58 -36.02 -22.52
CA GLN A 120 -30.43 -35.12 -22.36
C GLN A 120 -29.32 -35.74 -21.48
N ALA A 121 -29.68 -36.58 -20.50
CA ALA A 121 -28.73 -37.41 -19.75
C ALA A 121 -28.01 -38.45 -20.63
N GLN A 122 -28.64 -38.92 -21.71
CA GLN A 122 -28.04 -39.85 -22.67
C GLN A 122 -27.13 -39.17 -23.70
N GLN A 123 -27.40 -37.92 -24.08
CA GLN A 123 -26.55 -37.18 -25.03
C GLN A 123 -25.26 -36.62 -24.40
N THR A 124 -25.20 -36.46 -23.07
CA THR A 124 -24.06 -35.91 -22.33
C THR A 124 -22.88 -36.88 -22.14
N THR A 125 -22.92 -38.07 -22.78
CA THR A 125 -21.86 -39.09 -22.68
C THR A 125 -20.78 -38.99 -23.78
N VAL A 126 -20.93 -38.14 -24.80
CA VAL A 126 -19.99 -38.08 -25.94
C VAL A 126 -19.24 -36.73 -26.00
N THR A 127 -18.02 -36.75 -25.43
CA THR A 127 -16.85 -35.91 -25.75
C THR A 127 -16.90 -34.39 -25.51
N LYS A 128 -16.37 -33.92 -24.36
CA LYS A 128 -15.51 -32.72 -24.20
C LYS A 128 -15.02 -32.60 -22.75
N THR A 129 -13.75 -32.24 -22.58
CA THR A 129 -13.03 -32.02 -21.31
C THR A 129 -13.45 -30.69 -20.66
N GLY A 130 -14.21 -30.76 -19.57
CA GLY A 130 -14.59 -29.63 -18.71
C GLY A 130 -15.53 -30.07 -17.59
N MET A 131 -15.36 -29.56 -16.37
CA MET A 131 -16.20 -29.92 -15.21
C MET A 131 -17.58 -29.24 -15.25
N ILE A 132 -17.73 -28.11 -15.95
CA ILE A 132 -19.02 -27.51 -16.27
C ILE A 132 -19.42 -27.96 -17.67
N LYS A 133 -20.52 -28.72 -17.78
CA LYS A 133 -21.07 -29.12 -19.07
C LYS A 133 -21.92 -27.97 -19.61
N GLU A 134 -21.70 -27.57 -20.86
CA GLU A 134 -22.63 -26.68 -21.57
C GLU A 134 -23.98 -27.39 -21.67
N PHE A 135 -25.05 -26.80 -21.12
CA PHE A 135 -26.39 -27.35 -21.23
C PHE A 135 -27.40 -26.26 -21.58
N SER A 136 -28.26 -26.58 -22.54
CA SER A 136 -29.41 -25.76 -22.94
C SER A 136 -30.67 -26.50 -22.49
N ILE A 137 -31.40 -25.95 -21.53
CA ILE A 137 -32.70 -26.50 -21.13
C ILE A 137 -33.77 -25.79 -21.95
N ASP A 138 -34.36 -26.53 -22.88
CA ASP A 138 -35.56 -26.10 -23.59
C ASP A 138 -36.78 -26.63 -22.82
N LEU A 139 -37.56 -25.73 -22.22
CA LEU A 139 -38.77 -26.11 -21.49
C LEU A 139 -39.84 -26.64 -22.48
N PRO A 140 -40.61 -27.70 -22.16
CA PRO A 140 -41.57 -28.28 -23.10
C PRO A 140 -42.73 -27.32 -23.40
N SER A 141 -43.10 -27.22 -24.68
CA SER A 141 -44.22 -26.39 -25.18
C SER A 141 -45.62 -26.94 -24.89
N ILE A 142 -45.73 -28.08 -24.20
CA ILE A 142 -47.00 -28.75 -23.91
C ILE A 142 -47.57 -28.26 -22.57
N ALA A 143 -48.75 -27.62 -22.66
CA ALA A 143 -49.74 -27.37 -21.61
C ALA A 143 -49.16 -27.07 -20.21
N VAL A 144 -48.36 -26.01 -20.12
CA VAL A 144 -47.99 -25.38 -18.85
C VAL A 144 -49.28 -25.00 -18.09
N PRO A 145 -49.46 -25.35 -16.80
CA PRO A 145 -50.65 -24.97 -16.04
C PRO A 145 -50.91 -23.46 -16.09
N LYS A 146 -52.19 -23.04 -16.13
CA LYS A 146 -52.57 -21.61 -16.25
C LYS A 146 -51.89 -20.69 -15.23
N ALA A 147 -51.66 -21.17 -14.02
CA ALA A 147 -50.96 -20.43 -12.96
C ALA A 147 -49.48 -20.14 -13.33
N VAL A 148 -48.82 -21.09 -13.98
CA VAL A 148 -47.42 -20.98 -14.42
C VAL A 148 -47.32 -20.15 -15.71
N GLN A 149 -48.27 -20.29 -16.65
CA GLN A 149 -48.36 -19.43 -17.85
C GLN A 149 -48.51 -17.95 -17.51
N LYS A 150 -49.26 -17.63 -16.44
CA LYS A 150 -49.44 -16.25 -15.98
C LYS A 150 -48.12 -15.58 -15.58
N VAL A 151 -47.19 -16.35 -15.03
CA VAL A 151 -45.89 -15.86 -14.51
C VAL A 151 -44.76 -16.01 -15.53
N LEU A 152 -44.73 -17.09 -16.32
CA LEU A 152 -43.62 -17.39 -17.24
C LEU A 152 -43.92 -17.03 -18.70
N GLY A 153 -45.19 -16.85 -19.08
CA GLY A 153 -45.60 -16.66 -20.48
C GLY A 153 -46.01 -17.97 -21.16
N SER A 154 -46.30 -17.89 -22.46
CA SER A 154 -46.90 -18.98 -23.23
C SER A 154 -45.91 -19.81 -24.06
N SER A 155 -44.70 -19.31 -24.28
CA SER A 155 -43.63 -20.03 -24.98
C SER A 155 -42.51 -20.51 -24.06
N ALA A 156 -41.72 -21.45 -24.59
CA ALA A 156 -40.60 -22.06 -23.92
C ALA A 156 -39.44 -21.07 -23.78
N GLY A 157 -38.87 -20.97 -22.57
CA GLY A 157 -37.60 -20.29 -22.35
C GLY A 157 -36.41 -21.16 -22.73
N ARG A 158 -35.27 -20.51 -22.94
CA ARG A 158 -33.98 -21.15 -23.16
C ARG A 158 -32.93 -20.53 -22.26
N LEU A 159 -32.25 -21.34 -21.47
CA LEU A 159 -31.10 -20.93 -20.66
C LEU A 159 -29.84 -21.57 -21.21
N ASN A 160 -28.84 -20.76 -21.54
CA ASN A 160 -27.52 -21.22 -21.93
C ASN A 160 -26.54 -21.01 -20.76
N ILE A 161 -25.89 -22.08 -20.33
CA ILE A 161 -24.81 -22.04 -19.34
C ILE A 161 -23.50 -22.39 -20.03
N ASP A 162 -22.55 -21.49 -19.95
CA ASP A 162 -21.19 -21.60 -20.47
C ASP A 162 -20.19 -21.29 -19.35
N GLY A 163 -19.03 -21.93 -19.34
CA GLY A 163 -18.04 -21.68 -18.30
C GLY A 163 -17.03 -22.80 -18.09
N THR A 164 -16.07 -22.54 -17.22
CA THR A 164 -15.00 -23.46 -16.81
C THR A 164 -14.87 -23.49 -15.30
N GLU A 165 -14.70 -24.69 -14.74
CA GLU A 165 -14.34 -24.91 -13.34
C GLU A 165 -13.02 -25.67 -13.32
N LYS A 166 -12.02 -25.12 -12.63
CA LYS A 166 -10.72 -25.75 -12.42
C LYS A 166 -10.44 -25.80 -10.92
N ILE A 167 -10.20 -27.00 -10.41
CA ILE A 167 -9.67 -27.20 -9.06
C ILE A 167 -8.23 -27.67 -9.21
N SER A 168 -7.29 -26.91 -8.66
CA SER A 168 -5.89 -27.32 -8.55
C SER A 168 -5.56 -27.59 -7.10
N MET A 169 -5.09 -28.80 -6.82
CA MET A 169 -4.50 -29.17 -5.54
C MET A 169 -3.01 -29.33 -5.78
N GLU A 170 -2.22 -28.55 -5.07
CA GLU A 170 -0.77 -28.63 -5.07
C GLU A 170 -0.34 -29.04 -3.67
N VAL A 171 0.44 -30.10 -3.59
CA VAL A 171 1.10 -30.52 -2.36
C VAL A 171 2.58 -30.20 -2.54
N GLY A 172 3.00 -29.11 -1.92
CA GLY A 172 4.39 -28.68 -1.89
C GLY A 172 5.07 -29.21 -0.63
N SER A 173 6.32 -29.60 -0.78
CA SER A 173 7.18 -29.91 0.35
C SER A 173 8.43 -29.07 0.18
N THR A 174 8.54 -28.02 0.97
CA THR A 174 9.69 -27.11 0.89
C THR A 174 10.68 -27.50 1.96
N LYS A 175 11.87 -27.91 1.53
CA LYS A 175 13.03 -28.10 2.41
C LYS A 175 14.09 -27.09 2.01
N ARG A 176 14.42 -26.17 2.92
CA ARG A 176 15.54 -25.25 2.73
C ARG A 176 16.85 -26.03 2.89
N LYS A 177 17.79 -25.82 1.97
CA LYS A 177 19.17 -26.32 2.02
C LYS A 177 20.08 -25.13 2.32
N ASN A 178 21.24 -25.38 2.92
CA ASN A 178 22.20 -24.33 3.33
C ASN A 178 21.54 -23.28 4.23
N VAL A 179 20.95 -23.78 5.31
CA VAL A 179 20.37 -22.97 6.35
C VAL A 179 21.43 -22.79 7.44
N ALA A 180 21.57 -21.58 7.95
CA ALA A 180 22.47 -21.25 9.04
C ALA A 180 22.26 -22.19 10.24
N ILE A 181 23.33 -22.55 10.94
CA ILE A 181 23.30 -23.57 11.99
C ILE A 181 22.33 -23.26 13.15
N TYR A 182 22.06 -21.98 13.39
CA TYR A 182 21.16 -21.48 14.43
C TYR A 182 19.67 -21.52 14.06
N GLU A 183 19.29 -21.76 12.80
CA GLU A 183 17.88 -21.98 12.46
C GLU A 183 17.46 -23.41 12.83
N THR A 184 16.55 -23.50 13.80
CA THR A 184 16.13 -24.80 14.35
C THR A 184 14.96 -25.43 13.62
N ASN A 185 14.30 -24.71 12.70
CA ASN A 185 13.14 -25.20 11.94
C ASN A 185 13.52 -25.57 10.50
N THR A 186 14.41 -26.56 10.35
CA THR A 186 14.85 -27.10 9.05
C THR A 186 13.99 -28.27 8.57
N ALA A 187 12.92 -28.58 9.32
CA ALA A 187 11.98 -29.63 8.98
C ALA A 187 11.28 -29.31 7.66
N SER A 188 11.00 -30.35 6.88
CA SER A 188 10.26 -30.20 5.65
C SER A 188 8.84 -29.73 5.97
N GLN A 189 8.47 -28.54 5.50
CA GLN A 189 7.11 -28.04 5.66
C GLN A 189 6.24 -28.58 4.52
N LEU A 190 5.23 -29.37 4.89
CA LEU A 190 4.19 -29.79 3.97
C LEU A 190 3.19 -28.64 3.82
N ASP A 191 3.08 -28.11 2.62
CA ASP A 191 2.08 -27.12 2.26
C ASP A 191 1.07 -27.73 1.30
N ILE A 192 -0.20 -27.59 1.61
CA ILE A 192 -1.30 -28.06 0.75
C ILE A 192 -2.05 -26.84 0.29
N LYS A 193 -1.83 -26.46 -0.97
CA LYS A 193 -2.54 -25.36 -1.62
C LYS A 193 -3.68 -25.93 -2.45
N MET A 194 -4.91 -25.61 -2.07
CA MET A 194 -6.09 -25.86 -2.88
C MET A 194 -6.57 -24.54 -3.47
N ARG A 195 -6.66 -24.47 -4.80
CA ARG A 195 -7.22 -23.32 -5.52
C ARG A 195 -8.38 -23.77 -6.40
N GLN A 196 -9.45 -22.99 -6.39
CA GLN A 196 -10.65 -23.22 -7.19
C GLN A 196 -10.92 -21.99 -8.07
N ASP A 197 -10.79 -22.18 -9.38
CA ASP A 197 -11.08 -21.17 -10.41
C ASP A 197 -12.41 -21.53 -11.10
N THR A 198 -13.45 -20.78 -10.81
CA THR A 198 -14.77 -20.89 -11.40
C THR A 198 -14.99 -19.67 -12.28
N ASN A 199 -15.27 -19.88 -13.56
CA ASN A 199 -15.76 -18.86 -14.47
C ASN A 199 -17.07 -19.37 -15.08
N LEU A 200 -18.18 -18.70 -14.78
CA LEU A 200 -19.51 -19.11 -15.13
C LEU A 200 -20.25 -17.95 -15.80
N ARG A 201 -20.87 -18.24 -16.95
CA ARG A 201 -21.77 -17.34 -17.66
C ARG A 201 -23.08 -18.05 -17.95
N LEU A 202 -24.16 -17.53 -17.41
CA LEU A 202 -25.53 -18.00 -17.62
C LEU A 202 -26.32 -16.89 -18.31
N THR A 203 -26.85 -17.15 -19.50
CA THR A 203 -27.66 -16.17 -20.24
C THR A 203 -28.87 -16.84 -20.87
N GLY A 204 -30.03 -16.17 -20.82
CA GLY A 204 -31.23 -16.66 -21.49
C GLY A 204 -32.53 -16.16 -20.87
N THR A 205 -33.62 -16.85 -21.18
CA THR A 205 -34.95 -16.55 -20.64
C THR A 205 -35.57 -17.79 -19.99
N ILE A 206 -36.35 -17.57 -18.93
CA ILE A 206 -37.26 -18.55 -18.35
C ILE A 206 -38.67 -18.16 -18.82
N GLY A 207 -39.19 -18.91 -19.78
CA GLY A 207 -40.37 -18.52 -20.56
C GLY A 207 -40.14 -17.26 -21.41
N GLU A 208 -41.16 -16.42 -21.53
CA GLU A 208 -41.16 -15.14 -22.26
C GLU A 208 -40.81 -13.94 -21.37
N LYS A 209 -41.07 -14.06 -20.07
CA LYS A 209 -41.15 -12.90 -19.17
C LYS A 209 -39.93 -12.70 -18.31
N ILE A 210 -39.14 -13.73 -18.03
CA ILE A 210 -37.98 -13.64 -17.11
C ILE A 210 -36.69 -13.78 -17.91
N GLY A 211 -35.92 -12.69 -18.03
CA GLY A 211 -34.55 -12.71 -18.51
C GLY A 211 -33.56 -12.97 -17.37
N VAL A 212 -32.55 -13.79 -17.62
CA VAL A 212 -31.45 -14.07 -16.69
C VAL A 212 -30.12 -13.81 -17.39
N ASN A 213 -29.27 -13.02 -16.74
CA ASN A 213 -27.89 -12.77 -17.15
C ASN A 213 -27.01 -12.82 -15.90
N LEU A 214 -26.28 -13.91 -15.73
CA LEU A 214 -25.35 -14.14 -14.63
C LEU A 214 -23.96 -14.32 -15.21
N LYS A 215 -23.01 -13.57 -14.66
CA LYS A 215 -21.58 -13.67 -14.90
C LYS A 215 -20.90 -13.73 -13.54
N TYR A 216 -20.11 -14.77 -13.33
CA TYR A 216 -19.42 -15.03 -12.08
C TYR A 216 -18.01 -15.53 -12.36
N ASN A 217 -17.02 -14.91 -11.73
CA ASN A 217 -15.63 -15.33 -11.78
C ASN A 217 -15.06 -15.40 -10.36
N SER A 218 -14.51 -16.54 -9.94
CA SER A 218 -13.93 -16.66 -8.58
C SER A 218 -12.54 -16.02 -8.45
N ASN A 219 -11.91 -15.65 -9.56
CA ASN A 219 -10.59 -15.03 -9.55
C ASN A 219 -10.68 -13.52 -9.30
N GLN A 220 -10.23 -13.06 -8.13
CA GLN A 220 -10.30 -11.66 -7.70
C GLN A 220 -9.56 -10.69 -8.65
N ASP A 221 -8.41 -11.08 -9.20
CA ASP A 221 -7.64 -10.22 -10.12
C ASP A 221 -8.41 -9.93 -11.41
N GLN A 222 -9.22 -10.91 -11.86
CA GLN A 222 -10.06 -10.76 -13.04
C GLN A 222 -11.37 -10.04 -12.72
N GLN A 223 -11.92 -10.18 -11.51
CA GLN A 223 -13.11 -9.43 -11.07
C GLN A 223 -12.88 -7.91 -11.08
N PHE A 224 -11.63 -7.45 -10.96
CA PHE A 224 -11.27 -6.04 -11.05
C PHE A 224 -11.59 -5.46 -12.45
N PHE A 225 -11.15 -6.14 -13.52
CA PHE A 225 -11.37 -5.71 -14.91
C PHE A 225 -12.72 -6.19 -15.47
N ASP A 226 -13.24 -7.27 -14.92
CA ASP A 226 -14.43 -7.93 -15.42
C ASP A 226 -15.35 -8.38 -14.28
N PRO A 227 -16.08 -7.44 -13.67
CA PRO A 227 -16.81 -7.67 -12.43
C PRO A 227 -17.95 -8.68 -12.62
N ASP A 228 -18.24 -9.38 -11.52
CA ASP A 228 -19.42 -10.23 -11.42
C ASP A 228 -20.67 -9.40 -11.72
N ASN A 229 -21.57 -9.97 -12.52
CA ASN A 229 -22.82 -9.33 -12.89
C ASN A 229 -23.95 -10.32 -12.75
N ILE A 230 -24.93 -10.00 -11.92
CA ILE A 230 -26.14 -10.79 -11.72
C ILE A 230 -27.31 -9.91 -12.07
N ASN A 231 -28.01 -10.16 -13.17
CA ASN A 231 -29.21 -9.42 -13.54
C ASN A 231 -30.33 -10.42 -13.86
N ILE A 232 -31.42 -10.30 -13.12
CA ILE A 232 -32.65 -11.07 -13.34
C ILE A 232 -33.77 -10.06 -13.56
N LYS A 233 -34.45 -10.15 -14.71
CA LYS A 233 -35.47 -9.18 -15.11
C LYS A 233 -36.76 -9.85 -15.51
N TYR A 234 -37.83 -9.58 -14.77
CA TYR A 234 -39.21 -9.85 -15.17
C TYR A 234 -39.75 -8.68 -16.01
N THR A 235 -40.42 -8.97 -17.13
CA THR A 235 -41.14 -8.01 -17.97
C THR A 235 -42.59 -8.47 -18.13
N GLY A 236 -43.53 -7.68 -17.63
CA GLY A 236 -44.97 -7.92 -17.77
C GLY A 236 -45.51 -7.42 -19.10
N THR A 237 -46.77 -7.75 -19.40
CA THR A 237 -47.50 -7.20 -20.56
C THR A 237 -48.11 -5.83 -20.23
N GLU A 238 -48.59 -5.09 -21.24
CA GLU A 238 -49.14 -3.74 -21.05
C GLU A 238 -50.30 -3.67 -20.04
N ASP A 239 -51.09 -4.74 -19.93
CA ASP A 239 -52.25 -4.84 -19.03
C ASP A 239 -51.91 -5.29 -17.60
N GLU A 240 -50.65 -5.65 -17.32
CA GLU A 240 -50.24 -6.17 -16.01
C GLU A 240 -49.87 -5.05 -15.03
N LEU A 241 -50.22 -5.24 -13.75
CA LEU A 241 -49.85 -4.28 -12.71
C LEU A 241 -48.33 -4.12 -12.60
N PHE A 242 -47.58 -5.22 -12.64
CA PHE A 242 -46.11 -5.21 -12.61
C PHE A 242 -45.59 -5.10 -14.03
N GLN A 243 -44.97 -3.97 -14.35
CA GLN A 243 -44.38 -3.74 -15.67
C GLN A 243 -42.98 -4.35 -15.73
N THR A 244 -42.15 -4.09 -14.72
CA THR A 244 -40.80 -4.67 -14.63
C THR A 244 -40.41 -4.96 -13.18
N ILE A 245 -39.75 -6.09 -12.94
CA ILE A 245 -39.05 -6.37 -11.67
C ILE A 245 -37.62 -6.75 -12.03
N GLU A 246 -36.64 -6.03 -11.50
CA GLU A 246 -35.22 -6.31 -11.73
C GLU A 246 -34.55 -6.65 -10.41
N GLY A 247 -33.65 -7.63 -10.42
CA GLY A 247 -32.93 -8.13 -9.25
C GLY A 247 -31.45 -8.39 -9.55
N GLY A 248 -30.61 -8.16 -8.54
CA GLY A 248 -29.15 -8.21 -8.64
C GLY A 248 -28.55 -6.83 -8.95
N ASN A 249 -27.61 -6.74 -9.88
CA ASN A 249 -27.08 -5.49 -10.39
C ASN A 249 -28.17 -4.73 -11.16
N ILE A 250 -28.63 -3.62 -10.59
CA ILE A 250 -29.69 -2.78 -11.11
C ILE A 250 -29.17 -1.36 -11.32
N ALA A 251 -29.77 -0.66 -12.29
CA ALA A 251 -29.55 0.76 -12.47
C ALA A 251 -30.80 1.52 -12.02
N LEU A 252 -30.60 2.58 -11.26
CA LEU A 252 -31.67 3.51 -10.91
C LEU A 252 -31.64 4.69 -11.87
N SER A 253 -32.80 5.12 -12.35
CA SER A 253 -32.99 6.39 -13.05
C SER A 253 -34.36 6.93 -12.66
N LEU A 254 -34.38 7.94 -11.79
CA LEU A 254 -35.56 8.65 -11.35
C LEU A 254 -35.76 9.88 -12.26
N PRO A 255 -36.87 9.95 -13.02
CA PRO A 255 -37.21 11.15 -13.78
C PRO A 255 -37.42 12.35 -12.86
N GLY A 256 -37.27 13.58 -13.37
CA GLY A 256 -37.81 14.78 -12.72
C GLY A 256 -37.02 15.37 -11.55
N SER A 257 -36.36 14.55 -10.73
CA SER A 257 -35.67 15.03 -9.52
C SER A 257 -34.27 15.58 -9.82
N ARG A 258 -34.05 16.88 -9.64
CA ARG A 258 -32.77 17.57 -9.82
C ARG A 258 -32.17 18.09 -8.52
N TYR A 259 -32.98 18.27 -7.48
CA TYR A 259 -32.58 18.98 -6.25
C TYR A 259 -32.45 18.08 -5.02
N ILE A 260 -32.77 16.78 -5.10
CA ILE A 260 -32.37 15.85 -4.03
C ILE A 260 -30.86 15.64 -4.08
N SER A 261 -30.24 15.53 -2.91
CA SER A 261 -28.79 15.36 -2.74
C SER A 261 -28.24 14.04 -3.29
N TYR A 262 -29.12 13.11 -3.68
CA TYR A 262 -28.76 11.87 -4.36
C TYR A 262 -28.92 12.02 -5.87
N SER A 263 -27.88 11.68 -6.65
CA SER A 263 -28.01 11.82 -8.10
C SER A 263 -29.12 10.90 -8.62
N ALA A 264 -30.02 11.48 -9.44
CA ALA A 264 -31.22 10.82 -9.93
C ALA A 264 -30.95 9.55 -10.75
N ALA A 265 -29.68 9.25 -11.09
CA ALA A 265 -29.27 8.02 -11.72
C ALA A 265 -28.10 7.36 -10.97
N SER A 266 -28.15 6.04 -10.80
CA SER A 266 -27.10 5.22 -10.16
C SER A 266 -26.87 3.95 -10.97
N GLN A 267 -25.62 3.60 -11.27
CA GLN A 267 -25.28 2.39 -12.04
C GLN A 267 -24.71 1.27 -11.15
N GLY A 268 -24.32 1.58 -9.91
CA GLY A 268 -23.62 0.68 -8.99
C GLY A 268 -24.46 0.04 -7.90
N LEU A 269 -25.71 -0.34 -8.16
CA LEU A 269 -26.60 -0.87 -7.12
C LEU A 269 -26.74 -2.40 -7.23
N PHE A 270 -26.74 -3.09 -6.09
CA PHE A 270 -27.11 -4.50 -5.98
C PHE A 270 -28.37 -4.66 -5.12
N GLY A 271 -29.49 -5.05 -5.71
CA GLY A 271 -30.76 -5.06 -5.01
C GLY A 271 -31.93 -5.51 -5.85
N ILE A 272 -33.12 -5.00 -5.52
CA ILE A 272 -34.37 -5.26 -6.23
C ILE A 272 -35.03 -3.92 -6.55
N THR A 273 -35.50 -3.76 -7.78
CA THR A 273 -36.39 -2.68 -8.17
C THR A 273 -37.65 -3.22 -8.85
N SER A 274 -38.77 -2.53 -8.66
CA SER A 274 -40.06 -2.91 -9.22
C SER A 274 -40.77 -1.68 -9.75
N LYS A 275 -41.26 -1.75 -11.00
CA LYS A 275 -42.13 -0.73 -11.61
C LYS A 275 -43.52 -1.29 -11.75
N LEU A 276 -44.48 -0.59 -11.17
CA LEU A 276 -45.90 -0.91 -11.23
C LEU A 276 -46.62 0.20 -12.00
N LYS A 277 -47.57 -0.17 -12.84
CA LYS A 277 -48.42 0.77 -13.56
C LYS A 277 -49.88 0.51 -13.21
N TYR A 278 -50.52 1.49 -12.60
CA TYR A 278 -51.93 1.47 -12.28
C TYR A 278 -52.62 2.66 -12.94
N LYS A 279 -53.21 2.43 -14.13
CA LYS A 279 -53.81 3.47 -14.98
C LYS A 279 -52.80 4.58 -15.32
N ASN A 280 -53.00 5.77 -14.77
CA ASN A 280 -52.18 6.95 -15.00
C ASN A 280 -51.11 7.16 -13.90
N LEU A 281 -51.04 6.24 -12.92
CA LEU A 281 -50.07 6.27 -11.84
C LEU A 281 -49.01 5.19 -12.09
N ASP A 282 -47.77 5.62 -12.23
CA ASP A 282 -46.60 4.75 -12.27
C ASP A 282 -45.92 4.79 -10.90
N LEU A 283 -45.65 3.64 -10.30
CA LEU A 283 -44.94 3.50 -9.02
C LEU A 283 -43.63 2.76 -9.26
N THR A 284 -42.52 3.30 -8.77
CA THR A 284 -41.21 2.64 -8.79
C THR A 284 -40.76 2.42 -7.36
N PHE A 285 -40.44 1.18 -6.99
CA PHE A 285 -39.84 0.82 -5.71
C PHE A 285 -38.40 0.38 -5.91
N ILE A 286 -37.54 0.67 -4.93
CA ILE A 286 -36.16 0.19 -4.90
C ILE A 286 -35.75 -0.18 -3.47
N ALA A 287 -35.02 -1.28 -3.34
CA ALA A 287 -34.32 -1.68 -2.14
C ALA A 287 -32.99 -2.32 -2.56
N SER A 288 -31.87 -1.70 -2.21
CA SER A 288 -30.55 -2.06 -2.73
C SER A 288 -29.42 -1.73 -1.76
N THR A 289 -28.28 -2.37 -1.97
CA THR A 289 -26.99 -1.94 -1.42
C THR A 289 -26.20 -1.22 -2.49
N GLU A 290 -25.55 -0.10 -2.15
CA GLU A 290 -24.66 0.59 -3.08
C GLU A 290 -23.30 -0.09 -3.06
N GLU A 291 -22.82 -0.52 -4.23
CA GLU A 291 -21.49 -1.11 -4.40
C GLU A 291 -20.51 -0.11 -5.04
N GLY A 292 -20.99 1.06 -5.48
CA GLY A 292 -20.18 2.13 -6.05
C GLY A 292 -20.18 3.38 -5.18
N GLN A 293 -19.07 4.11 -5.21
CA GLN A 293 -18.95 5.46 -4.66
C GLN A 293 -19.11 6.46 -5.79
N LYS A 294 -19.87 7.54 -5.57
CA LYS A 294 -19.97 8.65 -6.51
C LYS A 294 -18.93 9.68 -6.15
N ASN A 295 -18.26 10.23 -7.15
CA ASN A 295 -17.33 11.34 -6.95
C ASN A 295 -17.52 12.36 -8.08
N THR A 296 -17.31 13.62 -7.74
CA THR A 296 -17.27 14.72 -8.69
C THR A 296 -15.90 15.35 -8.60
N GLN A 297 -15.15 15.28 -9.70
CA GLN A 297 -13.88 15.97 -9.81
C GLN A 297 -14.04 17.23 -10.63
N HIS A 298 -13.73 18.36 -9.99
CA HIS A 298 -13.65 19.63 -10.66
C HIS A 298 -12.19 19.90 -11.04
N TYR A 299 -11.98 20.10 -12.32
CA TYR A 299 -10.76 20.66 -12.87
C TYR A 299 -11.11 22.00 -13.47
N VAL A 300 -11.15 23.02 -12.63
CA VAL A 300 -10.96 24.37 -13.14
C VAL A 300 -9.55 24.41 -13.73
N GLY A 301 -9.43 25.03 -14.90
CA GLY A 301 -8.22 25.09 -15.70
C GLY A 301 -6.95 24.76 -14.95
N THR A 302 -6.14 23.83 -15.47
CA THR A 302 -4.82 23.59 -14.91
C THR A 302 -3.89 24.78 -15.15
N SER A 303 -4.23 25.94 -14.61
CA SER A 303 -3.45 26.43 -13.50
C SER A 303 -3.70 25.60 -12.23
N GLN A 304 -3.21 24.37 -12.18
CA GLN A 304 -2.07 24.30 -11.29
C GLN A 304 -0.98 24.92 -12.14
N ALA A 305 -0.76 26.23 -11.93
CA ALA A 305 0.57 26.62 -11.56
C ALA A 305 0.94 25.58 -10.51
N ASP A 306 1.55 24.47 -10.92
CA ASP A 306 1.89 23.40 -9.99
C ASP A 306 2.85 24.10 -9.06
N SER A 307 2.34 24.49 -7.88
CA SER A 307 3.04 25.42 -7.03
C SER A 307 3.97 24.57 -6.23
N THR A 308 5.06 24.16 -6.85
CA THR A 308 6.07 23.38 -6.16
C THR A 308 6.88 24.36 -5.36
N ILE A 309 6.88 24.14 -4.05
CA ILE A 309 7.71 24.89 -3.11
C ILE A 309 8.91 24.02 -2.82
N PHE A 310 10.07 24.48 -3.27
CA PHE A 310 11.36 23.91 -2.92
C PHE A 310 11.94 24.70 -1.77
N ARG A 311 12.72 24.04 -0.93
CA ARG A 311 13.59 24.69 0.03
C ARG A 311 14.98 24.83 -0.57
N SER A 312 15.80 25.72 -0.03
CA SER A 312 17.20 25.89 -0.45
C SER A 312 18.01 24.58 -0.41
N ARG A 313 17.74 23.68 0.55
CA ARG A 313 18.38 22.35 0.61
C ARG A 313 17.92 21.35 -0.46
N ASP A 314 16.78 21.58 -1.12
CA ASP A 314 16.13 20.63 -2.04
C ASP A 314 16.76 20.68 -3.46
N TYR A 315 18.07 20.91 -3.55
CA TYR A 315 18.83 20.85 -4.81
C TYR A 315 18.84 19.42 -5.36
N ALA A 316 19.10 19.23 -6.65
CA ALA A 316 19.19 17.92 -7.29
C ALA A 316 20.33 17.08 -6.68
N PRO A 317 20.03 16.07 -5.83
CA PRO A 317 21.06 15.45 -5.00
C PRO A 317 21.86 14.41 -5.80
N ARG A 318 23.20 14.54 -5.79
CA ARG A 318 24.15 13.53 -6.33
C ARG A 318 23.99 13.18 -7.82
N THR A 319 23.28 13.99 -8.60
CA THR A 319 23.07 13.74 -10.04
C THR A 319 23.86 14.67 -10.94
N MET A 320 24.38 15.79 -10.42
CA MET A 320 25.07 16.80 -11.23
C MET A 320 26.45 17.13 -10.70
N TYR A 321 27.45 17.10 -11.58
CA TYR A 321 28.85 17.33 -11.23
C TYR A 321 29.58 18.20 -12.25
N TYR A 322 30.49 19.04 -11.75
CA TYR A 322 31.51 19.71 -12.53
C TYR A 322 32.66 18.73 -12.86
N LEU A 323 33.09 18.68 -14.12
CA LEU A 323 34.18 17.80 -14.57
C LEU A 323 35.58 18.29 -14.16
N ALA A 324 35.71 19.59 -13.94
CA ALA A 324 36.91 20.28 -13.50
C ALA A 324 36.56 21.26 -12.38
N ASN A 325 37.57 21.75 -11.65
CA ASN A 325 37.35 22.60 -10.48
C ASN A 325 36.63 23.88 -10.94
N PRO A 326 35.39 24.17 -10.48
CA PRO A 326 34.60 25.28 -10.98
C PRO A 326 35.27 26.64 -10.77
N TYR A 327 36.07 26.79 -9.70
CA TYR A 327 36.83 28.02 -9.42
C TYR A 327 37.95 28.29 -10.44
N ASP A 328 38.41 27.25 -11.14
CA ASP A 328 39.43 27.35 -12.19
C ASP A 328 38.81 27.47 -13.59
N VAL A 329 37.63 26.91 -13.81
CA VAL A 329 36.94 26.88 -15.11
C VAL A 329 36.18 28.16 -15.41
N TYR A 330 35.40 28.67 -14.45
CA TYR A 330 34.47 29.77 -14.67
C TYR A 330 35.06 31.13 -14.28
N GLU A 331 34.61 32.20 -14.94
CA GLU A 331 34.97 33.56 -14.53
C GLU A 331 34.07 34.01 -13.37
N LEU A 332 34.64 34.10 -12.16
CA LEU A 332 33.92 34.53 -10.96
C LEU A 332 34.15 36.03 -10.68
N TYR A 333 33.22 36.65 -9.96
CA TYR A 333 33.43 38.01 -9.44
C TYR A 333 34.57 38.03 -8.42
N THR A 334 35.36 39.10 -8.44
CA THR A 334 36.52 39.30 -7.57
C THR A 334 36.32 40.49 -6.65
N GLN A 335 37.21 40.67 -5.66
CA GLN A 335 37.18 41.82 -4.76
C GLN A 335 37.24 43.17 -5.51
N ALA A 336 37.83 43.22 -6.70
CA ALA A 336 37.91 44.42 -7.52
C ALA A 336 36.57 44.78 -8.20
N ASP A 337 35.65 43.82 -8.34
CA ASP A 337 34.35 44.02 -8.97
C ASP A 337 33.29 44.55 -7.99
N VAL A 338 33.56 44.46 -6.68
CA VAL A 338 32.64 44.91 -5.62
C VAL A 338 32.31 46.39 -5.79
N SER A 339 31.03 46.70 -5.88
CA SER A 339 30.51 48.04 -6.16
C SER A 339 29.11 48.21 -5.55
N SER A 340 28.48 49.36 -5.75
CA SER A 340 27.09 49.59 -5.32
C SER A 340 26.09 48.63 -5.96
N ASN A 341 26.46 47.91 -7.02
CA ASN A 341 25.59 46.98 -7.74
C ASN A 341 26.11 45.52 -7.70
N VAL A 342 27.26 45.29 -7.05
CA VAL A 342 27.91 43.98 -6.92
C VAL A 342 28.19 43.74 -5.44
N PRO A 343 27.32 42.99 -4.74
CA PRO A 343 27.48 42.68 -3.33
C PRO A 343 28.76 41.89 -3.03
N ALA A 344 29.30 42.06 -1.82
CA ALA A 344 30.50 41.32 -1.39
C ALA A 344 30.31 39.79 -1.39
N GLY A 345 29.08 39.30 -1.16
CA GLY A 345 28.76 37.87 -1.21
C GLY A 345 28.87 37.21 -2.59
N TRP A 346 29.04 37.99 -3.66
CA TRP A 346 29.28 37.46 -5.01
C TRP A 346 30.76 37.08 -5.24
N VAL A 347 31.68 37.64 -4.45
CA VAL A 347 33.12 37.44 -4.64
C VAL A 347 33.49 35.98 -4.46
N ASN A 348 34.23 35.43 -5.43
CA ASN A 348 34.63 34.03 -5.52
C ASN A 348 33.43 33.05 -5.43
N ASN A 349 32.23 33.46 -5.86
CA ASN A 349 31.03 32.63 -5.75
C ASN A 349 30.11 32.76 -6.96
N ALA A 350 29.69 33.99 -7.29
CA ALA A 350 28.82 34.25 -8.45
C ALA A 350 29.60 34.08 -9.76
N VAL A 351 29.00 33.39 -10.74
CA VAL A 351 29.59 33.18 -12.08
C VAL A 351 29.20 34.36 -12.98
N LYS A 352 30.17 35.02 -13.61
CA LYS A 352 29.88 36.07 -14.60
C LYS A 352 29.20 35.44 -15.82
N THR A 353 28.20 36.13 -16.35
CA THR A 353 27.43 35.67 -17.51
C THR A 353 27.55 36.66 -18.65
N ASP A 354 27.42 36.17 -19.88
CA ASP A 354 27.30 37.01 -21.07
C ASP A 354 25.89 37.65 -21.17
N PRO A 355 25.62 38.51 -22.18
CA PRO A 355 24.30 39.15 -22.33
C PRO A 355 23.13 38.18 -22.60
N THR A 356 23.41 36.93 -22.95
CA THR A 356 22.37 35.89 -23.10
C THR A 356 22.10 35.18 -21.78
N GLY A 357 22.93 35.37 -20.75
CA GLY A 357 22.86 34.66 -19.49
C GLY A 357 23.76 33.42 -19.42
N ALA A 358 24.50 33.10 -20.49
CA ALA A 358 25.40 31.95 -20.51
C ALA A 358 26.63 32.20 -19.63
N TRP A 359 27.11 31.17 -18.93
CA TRP A 359 28.25 31.28 -18.03
C TRP A 359 29.55 31.54 -18.79
N ILE A 360 30.35 32.51 -18.35
CA ILE A 360 31.62 32.86 -18.98
C ILE A 360 32.71 31.87 -18.53
N ILE A 361 33.35 31.22 -19.50
CA ILE A 361 34.44 30.29 -19.27
C ILE A 361 35.77 31.05 -19.24
N LYS A 362 36.43 31.05 -18.07
CA LYS A 362 37.76 31.64 -17.87
C LYS A 362 38.86 30.82 -18.57
N ASN A 363 38.78 29.48 -18.45
CA ASN A 363 39.79 28.56 -18.96
C ASN A 363 39.15 27.46 -19.83
N PRO A 364 38.89 27.73 -21.13
CA PRO A 364 38.19 26.79 -22.01
C PRO A 364 38.98 25.51 -22.29
N ASN A 365 40.30 25.52 -22.12
CA ASN A 365 41.15 24.34 -22.32
C ASN A 365 40.85 23.22 -21.31
N LEU A 366 40.41 23.57 -20.09
CA LEU A 366 40.07 22.60 -19.03
C LEU A 366 38.78 21.82 -19.32
N LEU A 367 37.98 22.25 -20.30
CA LEU A 367 36.75 21.58 -20.69
C LEU A 367 37.05 20.30 -21.49
N PRO A 368 36.17 19.29 -21.42
CA PRO A 368 36.31 18.08 -22.23
C PRO A 368 36.18 18.37 -23.73
N ALA A 369 36.95 17.65 -24.54
CA ALA A 369 36.73 17.53 -25.98
C ALA A 369 35.46 16.70 -26.24
N ASN A 370 34.70 17.11 -27.26
CA ASN A 370 33.40 16.51 -27.57
C ASN A 370 33.50 15.00 -27.80
N GLY A 371 32.63 14.23 -27.12
CA GLY A 371 32.54 12.77 -27.23
C GLY A 371 33.63 11.97 -26.50
N THR A 372 34.47 12.63 -25.69
CA THR A 372 35.56 11.95 -24.97
C THR A 372 35.22 11.54 -23.54
N VAL A 373 34.08 11.99 -22.99
CA VAL A 373 33.70 11.74 -21.60
C VAL A 373 33.24 10.29 -21.43
N ARG A 374 33.82 9.63 -20.41
CA ARG A 374 33.44 8.31 -19.91
C ARG A 374 33.18 8.42 -18.43
N LEU A 375 32.00 8.01 -17.98
CA LEU A 375 31.56 8.11 -16.60
C LEU A 375 31.49 6.70 -15.99
N PHE A 376 31.95 6.59 -14.76
CA PHE A 376 32.06 5.35 -14.03
C PHE A 376 31.40 5.48 -12.66
N ILE A 377 30.73 4.42 -12.24
CA ILE A 377 30.08 4.34 -10.93
C ILE A 377 30.49 3.04 -10.23
N ASP A 378 30.81 3.13 -8.96
CA ASP A 378 30.88 2.02 -8.03
C ASP A 378 29.76 2.27 -7.01
N ASP A 379 28.76 1.38 -6.93
CA ASP A 379 27.59 1.55 -6.08
C ASP A 379 27.83 1.11 -4.61
N GLY A 380 29.05 0.66 -4.30
CA GLY A 380 29.44 0.18 -2.98
C GLY A 380 28.88 -1.21 -2.66
N ASN A 381 28.45 -1.98 -3.67
CA ASN A 381 28.01 -3.35 -3.50
C ASN A 381 29.03 -4.30 -4.13
N ALA A 382 29.70 -5.12 -3.32
CA ALA A 382 30.66 -6.10 -3.85
C ALA A 382 29.97 -7.20 -4.69
N ASN A 383 28.72 -7.53 -4.37
CA ASN A 383 28.06 -8.76 -4.82
C ASN A 383 27.56 -8.73 -6.28
N ASN A 384 27.60 -7.56 -6.94
CA ASN A 384 27.16 -7.37 -8.33
C ASN A 384 28.30 -6.97 -9.28
N ASN A 385 29.55 -6.98 -8.83
CA ASN A 385 30.73 -6.52 -9.59
C ASN A 385 31.24 -7.51 -10.68
N VAL A 386 30.36 -8.33 -11.26
CA VAL A 386 30.71 -9.42 -12.18
C VAL A 386 31.43 -8.93 -13.46
N ALA A 387 31.21 -7.67 -13.87
CA ALA A 387 31.83 -7.05 -15.05
C ALA A 387 32.53 -5.70 -14.75
N ALA A 388 32.76 -5.39 -13.47
CA ALA A 388 33.33 -4.11 -13.06
C ALA A 388 34.85 -4.06 -13.26
N ALA A 389 35.38 -2.87 -13.51
CA ALA A 389 36.81 -2.62 -13.65
C ALA A 389 37.44 -2.08 -12.35
N ILE A 390 38.55 -2.67 -11.91
CA ILE A 390 39.29 -2.23 -10.71
C ILE A 390 39.88 -0.83 -10.96
N GLY A 391 39.56 0.13 -10.08
CA GLY A 391 40.09 1.49 -10.13
C GLY A 391 41.28 1.77 -9.20
N ASP A 392 41.75 3.01 -9.21
CA ASP A 392 42.78 3.50 -8.28
C ASP A 392 42.31 3.43 -6.82
N THR A 393 43.19 3.03 -5.91
CA THR A 393 42.90 3.03 -4.46
C THR A 393 42.58 4.45 -3.97
N ILE A 394 41.45 4.60 -3.28
CA ILE A 394 40.97 5.87 -2.72
C ILE A 394 41.29 5.90 -1.23
N PHE A 395 42.13 6.84 -0.82
CA PHE A 395 42.55 7.02 0.57
C PHE A 395 41.72 8.10 1.28
N PHE A 396 41.16 7.77 2.44
CA PHE A 396 40.64 8.72 3.42
C PHE A 396 41.71 9.11 4.45
N SER A 397 42.65 8.21 4.72
CA SER A 397 43.85 8.45 5.52
C SER A 397 44.94 7.43 5.11
N PRO A 398 46.18 7.50 5.64
CA PRO A 398 47.19 6.48 5.39
C PRO A 398 46.78 5.05 5.80
N THR A 399 45.79 4.91 6.69
CA THR A 399 45.31 3.62 7.21
C THR A 399 43.86 3.32 6.86
N ASN A 400 43.14 4.26 6.24
CA ASN A 400 41.75 4.08 5.81
C ASN A 400 41.66 4.35 4.30
N TYR A 401 41.39 3.30 3.54
CA TYR A 401 41.31 3.34 2.08
C TYR A 401 40.40 2.23 1.55
N TYR A 402 39.91 2.37 0.32
CA TYR A 402 39.22 1.31 -0.42
C TYR A 402 39.67 1.25 -1.87
N VAL A 403 39.41 0.13 -2.52
CA VAL A 403 39.63 -0.05 -3.96
C VAL A 403 38.26 -0.10 -4.65
N PRO A 404 37.94 0.87 -5.51
CA PRO A 404 36.65 0.91 -6.18
C PRO A 404 36.57 -0.09 -7.34
N TYR A 405 35.39 -0.64 -7.55
CA TYR A 405 35.05 -1.51 -8.70
C TYR A 405 34.01 -0.80 -9.56
N TYR A 406 34.43 -0.33 -10.74
CA TYR A 406 33.65 0.57 -11.56
C TYR A 406 32.87 -0.11 -12.68
N ASP A 407 31.58 0.20 -12.77
CA ASP A 407 30.76 0.01 -13.96
C ASP A 407 30.78 1.27 -14.84
N GLU A 408 30.92 1.10 -16.16
CA GLU A 408 30.87 2.20 -17.12
C GLU A 408 29.40 2.56 -17.46
N LEU A 409 29.05 3.82 -17.31
CA LEU A 409 27.76 4.37 -17.69
C LEU A 409 27.74 4.79 -19.18
N ILE A 410 26.56 4.72 -19.81
CA ILE A 410 26.38 5.02 -21.23
C ILE A 410 25.86 6.45 -21.42
N GLU A 411 26.61 7.27 -22.14
CA GLU A 411 26.19 8.64 -22.50
C GLU A 411 24.93 8.63 -23.38
N GLY A 412 23.97 9.50 -23.06
CA GLY A 412 22.65 9.60 -23.71
C GLY A 412 21.60 8.65 -23.15
N THR A 413 21.99 7.60 -22.43
CA THR A 413 21.07 6.70 -21.71
C THR A 413 21.14 6.97 -20.21
N ASP A 414 22.30 6.74 -19.62
CA ASP A 414 22.52 6.79 -18.16
C ASP A 414 22.95 8.18 -17.68
N PHE A 415 23.66 8.93 -18.52
CA PHE A 415 24.08 10.30 -18.21
C PHE A 415 24.15 11.17 -19.47
N ILE A 416 24.19 12.49 -19.30
CA ILE A 416 24.33 13.49 -20.37
C ILE A 416 25.47 14.44 -20.00
N THR A 417 26.28 14.84 -20.98
CA THR A 417 27.36 15.82 -20.82
C THR A 417 27.03 17.14 -21.49
N ASP A 418 27.20 18.25 -20.79
CA ASP A 418 27.35 19.57 -21.37
C ASP A 418 28.84 19.88 -21.59
N TYR A 419 29.31 19.71 -22.82
CA TYR A 419 30.71 19.94 -23.22
C TYR A 419 31.11 21.44 -23.28
N SER A 420 30.11 22.33 -23.25
CA SER A 420 30.34 23.79 -23.28
C SER A 420 30.56 24.35 -21.88
N ALA A 421 29.87 23.79 -20.88
CA ALA A 421 30.03 24.14 -19.47
C ALA A 421 30.99 23.19 -18.72
N GLY A 422 31.19 21.96 -19.19
CA GLY A 422 31.97 20.95 -18.47
C GLY A 422 31.19 20.35 -17.29
N ILE A 423 29.91 20.09 -17.51
CA ILE A 423 28.97 19.56 -16.51
C ILE A 423 28.47 18.19 -16.99
N ILE A 424 28.26 17.27 -16.06
CA ILE A 424 27.54 16.02 -16.30
C ILE A 424 26.24 15.98 -15.49
N ARG A 425 25.22 15.33 -16.06
CA ARG A 425 23.96 14.97 -15.41
C ARG A 425 23.75 13.47 -15.50
N ILE A 426 23.62 12.80 -14.37
CA ILE A 426 23.25 11.39 -14.26
C ILE A 426 21.72 11.31 -14.25
N ASN A 427 21.15 10.41 -15.06
CA ASN A 427 19.71 10.26 -15.28
C ASN A 427 19.05 9.29 -14.29
N SER A 428 19.84 8.67 -13.40
CA SER A 428 19.40 7.80 -12.32
C SER A 428 19.66 8.43 -10.95
N ASN A 429 18.97 7.94 -9.92
CA ASN A 429 19.30 8.28 -8.54
C ASN A 429 20.61 7.60 -8.15
N VAL A 430 21.53 8.36 -7.57
CA VAL A 430 22.85 7.88 -7.14
C VAL A 430 22.86 7.73 -5.63
N ASP A 431 23.20 6.55 -5.10
CA ASP A 431 23.26 6.28 -3.64
C ASP A 431 24.44 7.01 -2.96
N ARG A 432 24.39 7.17 -1.62
CA ARG A 432 25.39 7.96 -0.88
C ARG A 432 26.70 7.19 -0.81
N ARG A 433 26.60 5.87 -0.84
CA ARG A 433 27.71 4.91 -0.93
C ARG A 433 28.35 4.85 -2.32
N ALA A 434 27.74 5.50 -3.31
CA ALA A 434 28.30 5.46 -4.65
C ALA A 434 29.54 6.36 -4.79
N THR A 435 30.56 5.84 -5.47
CA THR A 435 31.73 6.57 -5.92
C THR A 435 31.56 6.88 -7.40
N ILE A 436 31.68 8.15 -7.77
CA ILE A 436 31.56 8.61 -9.16
C ILE A 436 32.92 9.05 -9.64
N ALA A 437 33.36 8.51 -10.77
CA ALA A 437 34.63 8.85 -11.40
C ALA A 437 34.49 9.04 -12.90
N VAL A 438 35.40 9.81 -13.48
CA VAL A 438 35.34 10.20 -14.89
C VAL A 438 36.69 10.09 -15.56
N LYS A 439 36.68 9.80 -16.86
CA LYS A 439 37.83 9.93 -17.75
C LYS A 439 37.42 10.74 -18.98
N TYR A 440 38.27 11.66 -19.41
CA TYR A 440 38.06 12.43 -20.64
C TYR A 440 39.36 13.02 -21.17
N THR A 441 39.33 13.56 -22.39
CA THR A 441 40.44 14.35 -22.95
C THR A 441 40.05 15.81 -22.94
N GLN A 442 40.90 16.69 -22.40
CA GLN A 442 40.71 18.13 -22.44
C GLN A 442 40.75 18.68 -23.86
N LYS A 443 40.24 19.88 -24.09
CA LYS A 443 40.28 20.54 -25.41
C LYS A 443 41.70 20.84 -25.91
N ASP A 444 42.68 20.92 -25.01
CA ASP A 444 44.10 21.05 -25.34
C ASP A 444 44.81 19.70 -25.59
N GLY A 445 44.07 18.58 -25.51
CA GLY A 445 44.58 17.23 -25.78
C GLY A 445 45.13 16.50 -24.55
N ILE A 446 45.07 17.11 -23.36
CA ILE A 446 45.57 16.46 -22.13
C ILE A 446 44.54 15.44 -21.61
N PRO A 447 44.91 14.16 -21.44
CA PRO A 447 44.02 13.18 -20.82
C PRO A 447 43.80 13.48 -19.33
N VAL A 448 42.59 13.21 -18.84
CA VAL A 448 42.19 13.35 -17.44
C VAL A 448 41.69 12.00 -16.92
N PRO A 449 42.37 11.40 -15.93
CA PRO A 449 43.66 11.81 -15.38
C PRO A 449 44.80 11.59 -16.40
N ALA A 450 45.97 12.19 -16.15
CA ALA A 450 47.10 12.16 -17.09
C ALA A 450 47.62 10.74 -17.40
N ASN A 451 47.39 9.80 -16.47
CA ASN A 451 47.73 8.38 -16.58
C ASN A 451 46.58 7.52 -17.14
N SER A 452 45.48 8.10 -17.63
CA SER A 452 44.29 7.34 -18.09
C SER A 452 44.51 6.35 -19.25
N GLU A 453 45.70 6.36 -19.86
CA GLU A 453 46.11 5.44 -20.94
C GLU A 453 47.16 4.40 -20.49
N ALA A 454 47.48 4.31 -19.20
CA ALA A 454 48.38 3.26 -18.71
C ALA A 454 47.78 1.87 -18.98
N GLN A 455 48.64 0.91 -19.30
CA GLN A 455 48.26 -0.49 -19.57
C GLN A 455 48.76 -1.41 -18.45
N ASP A 456 48.45 -1.06 -17.21
CA ASP A 456 48.81 -1.82 -16.00
C ASP A 456 47.65 -2.67 -15.45
N GLY A 457 46.49 -2.65 -16.10
CA GLY A 457 45.30 -3.41 -15.70
C GLY A 457 44.41 -2.67 -14.70
N ILE A 458 44.77 -1.43 -14.31
CA ILE A 458 43.98 -0.57 -13.43
C ILE A 458 43.26 0.49 -14.27
N LEU A 459 41.98 0.70 -13.98
CA LEU A 459 41.20 1.79 -14.58
C LEU A 459 41.54 3.11 -13.87
N HIS A 460 42.45 3.87 -14.47
CA HIS A 460 42.78 5.21 -13.98
C HIS A 460 41.71 6.24 -14.35
N VAL A 461 41.04 6.77 -13.33
CA VAL A 461 39.92 7.71 -13.45
C VAL A 461 40.03 8.83 -12.43
N LYS A 462 39.48 10.00 -12.78
CA LYS A 462 39.39 11.14 -11.87
C LYS A 462 38.12 11.00 -11.04
N VAL A 463 38.26 10.85 -9.73
CA VAL A 463 37.13 10.80 -8.79
C VAL A 463 36.46 12.17 -8.71
N LEU A 464 35.13 12.21 -8.94
CA LEU A 464 34.27 13.38 -8.77
C LEU A 464 33.52 13.35 -7.43
N ARG A 465 33.25 12.15 -6.92
CA ARG A 465 32.61 11.92 -5.62
C ARG A 465 33.13 10.61 -5.02
N ARG A 466 33.36 10.59 -3.71
CA ARG A 466 33.65 9.37 -2.95
C ARG A 466 32.39 8.82 -2.28
N ARG A 467 32.37 7.52 -2.00
CA ARG A 467 31.38 6.91 -1.10
C ARG A 467 31.37 7.60 0.26
N ASN A 468 30.17 7.79 0.81
CA ASN A 468 29.93 8.35 2.15
C ASN A 468 30.69 9.67 2.43
N GLN A 469 30.95 10.45 1.39
CA GLN A 469 31.76 11.66 1.49
C GLN A 469 31.22 12.63 2.55
N GLU A 470 32.13 13.23 3.32
CA GLU A 470 31.87 14.33 4.25
C GLU A 470 32.63 15.59 3.79
N TYR A 471 32.14 16.75 4.21
CA TYR A 471 32.84 18.02 3.95
C TYR A 471 34.09 18.10 4.83
N ASP A 472 35.27 18.01 4.21
CA ASP A 472 36.54 18.31 4.85
C ASP A 472 37.35 19.30 4.00
N PRO A 473 37.43 20.58 4.42
CA PRO A 473 38.20 21.58 3.70
C PRO A 473 39.73 21.38 3.82
N HIS A 474 40.20 20.52 4.72
CA HIS A 474 41.62 20.23 4.93
C HIS A 474 42.10 18.99 4.17
N ASP A 475 41.20 18.19 3.58
CA ASP A 475 41.58 17.05 2.73
C ASP A 475 42.27 17.55 1.45
N PRO A 476 43.56 17.21 1.21
CA PRO A 476 44.27 17.62 -0.01
C PRO A 476 43.66 17.04 -1.28
N ASN A 477 42.88 15.98 -1.18
CA ASN A 477 42.19 15.31 -2.28
C ASN A 477 40.67 15.57 -2.26
N ASN A 478 40.21 16.64 -1.59
CA ASN A 478 38.80 16.97 -1.43
C ASN A 478 38.07 17.04 -2.79
N VAL A 479 37.00 16.26 -2.95
CA VAL A 479 36.16 16.22 -4.17
C VAL A 479 34.79 16.89 -3.99
N TRP A 480 34.52 17.50 -2.83
CA TRP A 480 33.19 18.01 -2.43
C TRP A 480 32.67 19.11 -3.35
N HIS A 481 33.57 19.96 -3.82
CA HIS A 481 33.27 21.10 -4.68
C HIS A 481 32.88 20.71 -6.11
N TYR A 482 33.05 19.44 -6.51
CA TYR A 482 32.60 18.98 -7.83
C TYR A 482 31.10 18.74 -7.89
N GLN A 483 30.43 18.43 -6.78
CA GLN A 483 28.99 18.24 -6.76
C GLN A 483 28.25 19.57 -6.85
N MET A 484 27.34 19.69 -7.81
CA MET A 484 26.51 20.88 -7.97
C MET A 484 25.43 20.92 -6.88
N ARG A 485 25.36 22.06 -6.16
CA ARG A 485 24.37 22.34 -5.09
C ARG A 485 23.59 23.62 -5.36
N ASN A 486 23.46 23.95 -6.64
CA ASN A 486 22.87 25.18 -7.18
C ASN A 486 21.85 24.90 -8.30
N VAL A 487 21.51 23.63 -8.54
CA VAL A 487 20.53 23.19 -9.53
C VAL A 487 19.35 22.52 -8.82
N TYR A 488 18.14 22.89 -9.21
CA TYR A 488 16.89 22.39 -8.64
C TYR A 488 16.08 21.70 -9.74
N ASP A 489 15.58 20.50 -9.46
CA ASP A 489 14.71 19.74 -10.37
C ASP A 489 13.25 19.98 -10.00
N MET A 490 12.48 20.54 -10.93
CA MET A 490 11.06 20.82 -10.73
C MET A 490 10.19 19.55 -10.73
N HIS A 491 10.78 18.40 -11.08
CA HIS A 491 10.12 17.11 -11.28
C HIS A 491 8.98 17.14 -12.30
N LYS A 492 9.02 18.12 -13.22
CA LYS A 492 8.04 18.37 -14.27
C LYS A 492 8.76 18.77 -15.55
N ASN A 493 8.37 18.18 -16.67
CA ASN A 493 8.93 18.46 -17.99
C ASN A 493 7.90 19.15 -18.89
N ASN A 494 8.36 19.77 -19.98
CA ASN A 494 7.51 20.40 -21.00
C ASN A 494 6.57 21.49 -20.45
N ILE A 495 7.07 22.33 -19.55
CA ILE A 495 6.32 23.45 -18.97
C ILE A 495 6.21 24.57 -20.03
N LYS A 496 5.05 25.22 -20.14
CA LYS A 496 4.90 26.39 -21.03
C LYS A 496 5.43 27.66 -20.35
N SER A 497 6.10 28.51 -21.15
CA SER A 497 6.59 29.82 -20.69
C SER A 497 5.45 30.76 -20.28
N ASP A 498 4.28 30.66 -20.92
CA ASP A 498 3.09 31.45 -20.55
C ASP A 498 2.60 31.13 -19.13
N GLY A 499 2.59 32.15 -18.27
CA GLY A 499 2.16 32.05 -16.87
C GLY A 499 3.17 31.37 -15.95
N PHE A 500 4.42 31.18 -16.39
CA PHE A 500 5.50 30.73 -15.52
C PHE A 500 5.94 31.86 -14.57
N THR A 501 6.07 31.56 -13.28
CA THR A 501 6.69 32.46 -12.29
C THR A 501 7.61 31.67 -11.38
N LEU A 502 8.75 32.27 -11.05
CA LEU A 502 9.73 31.74 -10.11
C LEU A 502 10.04 32.81 -9.06
N ASP A 503 9.62 32.56 -7.82
CA ASP A 503 9.85 33.50 -6.73
C ASP A 503 10.71 32.87 -5.63
N ILE A 504 11.70 33.60 -5.13
CA ILE A 504 12.55 33.18 -4.01
C ILE A 504 12.25 34.07 -2.80
N TYR A 505 11.98 33.47 -1.64
CA TYR A 505 11.53 34.17 -0.43
C TYR A 505 11.96 33.49 0.87
N THR A 506 11.92 34.26 1.95
CA THR A 506 11.99 33.77 3.33
C THR A 506 10.63 33.89 4.02
N LEU A 507 10.44 33.25 5.17
CA LEU A 507 9.22 33.38 5.97
C LEU A 507 9.44 34.35 7.14
N ASN A 508 8.50 35.28 7.31
CA ASN A 508 8.42 36.11 8.50
C ASN A 508 7.92 35.30 9.70
N VAL A 509 8.01 35.87 10.91
CA VAL A 509 7.53 35.24 12.16
C VAL A 509 6.03 34.90 12.11
N ASP A 510 5.25 35.61 11.30
CA ASP A 510 3.82 35.38 11.08
C ASP A 510 3.51 34.44 9.89
N LEU A 511 4.53 33.76 9.36
CA LEU A 511 4.47 32.86 8.19
C LEU A 511 4.10 33.55 6.86
N THR A 512 4.15 34.88 6.80
CA THR A 512 4.03 35.60 5.52
C THR A 512 5.34 35.54 4.73
N ARG A 513 5.24 35.56 3.38
CA ARG A 513 6.41 35.48 2.49
C ARG A 513 7.11 36.83 2.39
N ASN A 514 8.41 36.86 2.64
CA ASN A 514 9.27 38.02 2.43
C ASN A 514 10.20 37.78 1.23
N TYR A 515 10.01 38.58 0.17
CA TYR A 515 10.80 38.50 -1.06
C TYR A 515 12.01 39.45 -1.07
N LEU A 516 12.06 40.39 -0.12
CA LEU A 516 13.03 41.48 -0.12
C LEU A 516 14.32 41.06 0.55
N VAL A 517 15.45 41.50 -0.02
CA VAL A 517 16.75 41.39 0.63
C VAL A 517 16.85 42.37 1.81
N PRO A 518 17.71 42.11 2.81
CA PRO A 518 18.01 43.08 3.86
C PRO A 518 18.53 44.41 3.30
N ASP A 519 18.29 45.52 4.00
CA ASP A 519 18.74 46.87 3.60
C ASP A 519 20.27 46.97 3.37
N SER A 520 21.05 46.09 3.99
CA SER A 520 22.51 46.00 3.80
C SER A 520 22.91 45.45 2.42
N LEU A 521 22.02 44.72 1.75
CA LEU A 521 22.21 44.14 0.41
C LEU A 521 21.38 44.86 -0.66
N ALA A 522 20.43 45.71 -0.26
CA ALA A 522 19.53 46.42 -1.16
C ALA A 522 20.25 47.53 -1.95
N THR A 523 20.01 47.59 -3.26
CA THR A 523 20.59 48.59 -4.18
C THR A 523 19.49 49.04 -5.16
N SER A 524 19.78 49.99 -6.07
CA SER A 524 18.79 50.36 -7.11
C SER A 524 18.49 49.22 -8.10
N TYR A 525 19.30 48.17 -8.11
CA TYR A 525 19.19 47.02 -9.02
C TYR A 525 18.95 45.68 -8.30
N ILE A 526 19.08 45.64 -6.98
CA ILE A 526 18.90 44.45 -6.14
C ILE A 526 17.90 44.81 -5.05
N THR A 527 16.65 44.38 -5.21
CA THR A 527 15.57 44.64 -4.25
C THR A 527 15.00 43.35 -3.68
N THR A 528 15.00 42.28 -4.48
CA THR A 528 14.49 40.97 -4.11
C THR A 528 15.58 39.90 -4.08
N TYR A 529 15.32 38.75 -3.47
CA TYR A 529 16.24 37.62 -3.51
C TYR A 529 16.46 37.08 -4.93
N THR A 530 15.46 37.17 -5.81
CA THR A 530 15.60 36.79 -7.23
C THR A 530 16.56 37.72 -7.98
N ASP A 531 16.56 39.02 -7.63
CA ASP A 531 17.52 39.99 -8.17
C ASP A 531 18.94 39.66 -7.68
N TYR A 532 19.11 39.40 -6.38
CA TYR A 532 20.40 39.06 -5.79
C TYR A 532 21.00 37.79 -6.40
N LEU A 533 20.15 36.78 -6.64
CA LEU A 533 20.53 35.49 -7.22
C LEU A 533 20.60 35.51 -8.75
N ARG A 534 20.29 36.66 -9.39
CA ARG A 534 20.42 36.89 -10.83
C ARG A 534 19.64 35.89 -11.66
N MET A 535 18.39 35.65 -11.26
CA MET A 535 17.52 34.67 -11.91
C MET A 535 16.98 35.17 -13.26
N ASP A 536 16.73 36.47 -13.40
CA ASP A 536 16.47 37.12 -14.70
C ASP A 536 17.81 37.33 -15.41
N SER A 537 18.07 36.47 -16.39
CA SER A 537 19.37 36.37 -17.06
C SER A 537 19.45 37.23 -18.33
N ASN A 538 18.30 37.54 -18.93
CA ASN A 538 18.20 38.36 -20.13
C ASN A 538 17.89 39.85 -19.83
N GLY A 539 17.48 40.16 -18.59
CA GLY A 539 17.21 41.50 -18.09
C GLY A 539 15.87 42.10 -18.53
N ASP A 540 14.89 41.27 -18.91
CA ASP A 540 13.58 41.70 -19.38
C ASP A 540 12.56 41.96 -18.25
N GLY A 541 12.94 41.68 -17.00
CA GLY A 541 12.12 41.83 -15.80
C GLY A 541 11.19 40.65 -15.51
N LEU A 542 11.29 39.56 -16.26
CA LEU A 542 10.56 38.31 -16.08
C LEU A 542 11.55 37.15 -15.94
N ILE A 543 11.19 36.14 -15.17
CA ILE A 543 11.96 34.89 -15.07
C ILE A 543 11.14 33.81 -15.74
N ASN A 544 11.56 33.32 -16.90
CA ASN A 544 10.80 32.35 -17.70
C ASN A 544 11.71 31.42 -18.53
N GLY A 545 11.15 30.66 -19.47
CA GLY A 545 11.92 29.68 -20.27
C GLY A 545 12.87 30.25 -21.32
N ASP A 546 12.88 31.57 -21.51
CA ASP A 546 13.85 32.28 -22.35
C ASP A 546 15.13 32.62 -21.57
N ASP A 547 15.14 32.41 -20.25
CA ASP A 547 16.31 32.57 -19.38
C ASP A 547 17.20 31.33 -19.35
N ASN A 548 18.51 31.52 -19.33
CA ASN A 548 19.47 30.43 -19.15
C ASN A 548 19.43 29.81 -17.73
N THR A 549 18.78 30.46 -16.78
CA THR A 549 18.59 29.98 -15.41
C THR A 549 17.41 29.02 -15.27
N VAL A 550 16.53 28.92 -16.29
CA VAL A 550 15.33 28.08 -16.25
C VAL A 550 15.18 27.28 -17.54
N ASN A 551 15.31 25.96 -17.45
CA ASN A 551 15.04 25.05 -18.56
C ASN A 551 13.66 24.37 -18.38
N LEU A 552 12.64 24.93 -19.03
CA LEU A 552 11.26 24.42 -18.97
C LEU A 552 11.06 23.07 -19.68
N SER A 553 11.96 22.69 -20.59
CA SER A 553 11.90 21.39 -21.28
C SER A 553 12.34 20.27 -20.34
N THR A 554 13.45 20.46 -19.64
CA THR A 554 14.05 19.45 -18.75
C THR A 554 13.62 19.57 -17.29
N GLY A 555 12.87 20.63 -16.97
CA GLY A 555 12.41 20.87 -15.61
C GLY A 555 13.46 21.43 -14.66
N LEU A 556 14.56 22.02 -15.14
CA LEU A 556 15.70 22.39 -14.30
C LEU A 556 15.78 23.90 -14.05
N ILE A 557 16.11 24.30 -12.82
CA ILE A 557 16.46 25.66 -12.45
C ILE A 557 17.93 25.69 -12.04
N THR A 558 18.74 26.52 -12.69
CA THR A 558 20.18 26.66 -12.42
C THR A 558 20.49 28.06 -11.94
N ILE A 559 20.96 28.19 -10.69
CA ILE A 559 21.34 29.48 -10.12
C ILE A 559 22.82 29.77 -10.50
N PRO A 560 23.17 30.95 -11.05
CA PRO A 560 24.51 31.26 -11.58
C PRO A 560 25.54 31.57 -10.47
N PHE A 561 25.64 30.68 -9.49
CA PHE A 561 26.52 30.73 -8.32
C PHE A 561 27.05 29.32 -8.03
N ILE A 562 28.26 29.21 -7.49
CA ILE A 562 28.75 27.92 -6.98
C ILE A 562 28.03 27.55 -5.68
N GLN A 563 27.81 28.53 -4.80
CA GLN A 563 27.17 28.39 -3.49
C GLN A 563 26.14 29.54 -3.28
N PRO A 564 24.97 29.50 -3.95
CA PRO A 564 24.03 30.63 -3.98
C PRO A 564 23.53 31.12 -2.62
N PHE A 565 23.25 30.21 -1.69
CA PHE A 565 22.62 30.56 -0.41
C PHE A 565 23.61 30.74 0.76
N ASP A 566 24.90 30.45 0.55
CA ASP A 566 25.95 30.63 1.56
C ASP A 566 26.04 32.08 2.07
N PRO A 567 26.14 33.11 1.19
CA PRO A 567 26.20 34.51 1.65
C PRO A 567 24.87 35.03 2.23
N LEU A 568 23.79 34.25 2.10
CA LEU A 568 22.44 34.60 2.57
C LEU A 568 22.06 33.94 3.90
N GLY A 569 22.88 33.02 4.42
CA GLY A 569 22.71 32.43 5.75
C GLY A 569 22.47 30.91 5.78
N ASP A 570 22.18 30.27 4.65
CA ASP A 570 21.98 28.80 4.57
C ASP A 570 23.29 28.08 4.17
N GLY A 571 24.42 28.45 4.78
CA GLY A 571 25.73 27.86 4.49
C GLY A 571 25.84 26.36 4.78
N ILE A 572 24.97 25.83 5.65
CA ILE A 572 24.91 24.40 6.01
C ILE A 572 24.71 23.48 4.79
N ILE A 573 24.06 23.99 3.73
CA ILE A 573 23.86 23.29 2.45
C ILE A 573 25.19 22.90 1.81
N TYR A 574 26.27 23.64 2.08
CA TYR A 574 27.57 23.42 1.47
C TYR A 574 28.55 22.72 2.40
N THR A 575 28.14 22.41 3.64
CA THR A 575 28.96 21.70 4.63
C THR A 575 28.36 20.36 5.08
N ASP A 576 27.10 20.07 4.73
CA ASP A 576 26.42 18.80 5.03
C ASP A 576 25.69 18.24 3.79
N GLU A 577 25.45 16.93 3.75
CA GLU A 577 24.60 16.32 2.72
C GLU A 577 23.13 16.67 2.93
N GLY A 578 22.38 16.89 1.83
CA GLY A 578 21.00 17.37 1.87
C GLY A 578 20.05 16.55 2.75
N GLU A 579 20.26 15.23 2.84
CA GLU A 579 19.46 14.31 3.66
C GLU A 579 19.62 14.54 5.17
N SER A 580 20.76 15.09 5.60
CA SER A 580 21.08 15.33 7.01
C SER A 580 20.71 16.74 7.51
N ILE A 581 20.34 17.63 6.59
CA ILE A 581 20.01 19.03 6.91
C ILE A 581 18.55 19.09 7.36
N ASN A 582 18.25 19.64 8.53
CA ASN A 582 16.86 19.79 8.98
C ASN A 582 16.18 20.94 8.22
N TYR A 583 14.86 20.83 7.99
CA TYR A 583 14.09 21.88 7.31
C TYR A 583 13.95 23.16 8.17
N LEU A 584 14.26 23.10 9.46
CA LEU A 584 14.32 24.24 10.38
C LEU A 584 15.67 24.97 10.32
N ASP A 585 16.73 24.31 9.82
CA ASP A 585 18.07 24.87 9.71
C ASP A 585 18.25 25.74 8.44
N ILE A 586 17.17 25.96 7.69
CA ILE A 586 17.15 26.67 6.41
C ILE A 586 16.05 27.72 6.37
N SER A 587 16.34 28.84 5.72
CA SER A 587 15.47 30.02 5.73
C SER A 587 14.78 30.28 4.39
N PHE A 588 15.31 29.71 3.30
CA PHE A 588 14.93 30.06 1.93
C PHE A 588 14.01 29.04 1.28
N TYR A 589 13.01 29.58 0.57
CA TYR A 589 12.04 28.85 -0.21
C TYR A 589 11.99 29.40 -1.63
N MET A 590 11.70 28.50 -2.57
CA MET A 590 11.52 28.79 -3.98
C MET A 590 10.15 28.31 -4.39
N SER A 591 9.29 29.23 -4.84
CA SER A 591 7.96 28.91 -5.36
C SER A 591 8.01 28.96 -6.88
N VAL A 592 7.86 27.80 -7.51
CA VAL A 592 7.65 27.68 -8.96
C VAL A 592 6.17 27.65 -9.24
N LYS A 593 5.73 28.32 -10.30
CA LYS A 593 4.39 28.20 -10.86
C LYS A 593 4.53 28.11 -12.37
N GLY A 594 3.85 27.18 -13.03
CA GLY A 594 3.87 27.10 -14.49
C GLY A 594 2.70 26.29 -15.05
N LYS A 595 2.29 26.58 -16.29
CA LYS A 595 1.19 25.85 -16.96
C LYS A 595 1.73 24.62 -17.68
N ILE A 596 1.08 23.47 -17.46
CA ILE A 596 1.35 22.23 -18.19
C ILE A 596 0.14 21.92 -19.09
N GLY A 597 0.38 21.63 -20.38
CA GLY A 597 -0.69 21.25 -21.31
C GLY A 597 -1.26 19.86 -20.97
N ARG A 598 -2.59 19.72 -20.97
CA ARG A 598 -3.27 18.48 -20.57
C ARG A 598 -3.91 17.75 -21.76
N GLU A 599 -3.44 16.54 -22.07
CA GLU A 599 -4.06 15.68 -23.09
C GLU A 599 -5.14 14.75 -22.52
N TYR A 600 -5.01 14.39 -21.24
CA TYR A 600 -5.93 13.52 -20.54
C TYR A 600 -6.11 13.97 -19.09
N VAL A 601 -7.27 13.67 -18.53
CA VAL A 601 -7.55 13.75 -17.11
C VAL A 601 -7.47 12.35 -16.52
N ASP A 602 -6.74 12.20 -15.43
CA ASP A 602 -6.74 10.96 -14.65
C ASP A 602 -7.66 11.15 -13.43
N LEU A 603 -8.64 10.26 -13.27
CA LEU A 603 -9.54 10.26 -12.13
C LEU A 603 -8.86 9.72 -10.86
N SER A 604 -7.67 9.12 -10.99
CA SER A 604 -6.92 8.46 -9.92
C SER A 604 -7.74 7.39 -9.19
N GLN A 605 -8.72 6.80 -9.90
CA GLN A 605 -9.61 5.77 -9.41
C GLN A 605 -9.79 4.72 -10.50
N GLY A 606 -9.48 3.46 -10.18
CA GLY A 606 -9.77 2.32 -11.05
C GLY A 606 -11.20 1.81 -10.87
N GLY A 607 -11.65 0.95 -11.78
CA GLY A 607 -12.96 0.29 -11.65
C GLY A 607 -14.14 1.26 -11.80
N ILE A 608 -14.04 2.22 -12.73
CA ILE A 608 -15.12 3.16 -13.04
C ILE A 608 -16.29 2.39 -13.63
N LEU A 609 -17.50 2.65 -13.13
CA LEU A 609 -18.72 2.02 -13.62
C LEU A 609 -19.07 2.55 -15.02
N LYS A 610 -19.21 1.65 -15.99
CA LYS A 610 -19.54 1.98 -17.38
C LYS A 610 -20.83 2.81 -17.46
N GLY A 611 -20.78 3.92 -18.18
CA GLY A 611 -21.92 4.85 -18.35
C GLY A 611 -22.21 5.75 -17.15
N SER A 612 -21.40 5.72 -16.09
CA SER A 612 -21.51 6.66 -14.96
C SER A 612 -20.84 8.01 -15.23
N VAL A 613 -19.88 8.08 -16.16
CA VAL A 613 -19.06 9.27 -16.41
C VAL A 613 -19.85 10.34 -17.17
N SER A 614 -19.90 11.54 -16.61
CA SER A 614 -20.50 12.72 -17.21
C SER A 614 -19.53 13.90 -17.14
N VAL A 615 -19.00 14.30 -18.29
CA VAL A 615 -18.05 15.42 -18.39
C VAL A 615 -18.78 16.69 -18.82
N LYS A 616 -18.55 17.80 -18.11
CA LYS A 616 -18.93 19.16 -18.51
C LYS A 616 -17.66 19.98 -18.71
N VAL A 617 -17.58 20.76 -19.78
CA VAL A 617 -16.49 21.72 -20.05
C VAL A 617 -17.11 23.11 -20.14
N ASN A 618 -16.66 24.02 -19.30
CA ASN A 618 -17.22 25.38 -19.13
C ASN A 618 -18.74 25.36 -18.88
N GLY A 619 -19.22 24.36 -18.13
CA GLY A 619 -20.64 24.15 -17.85
C GLY A 619 -21.43 23.47 -18.98
N ILE A 620 -20.83 23.21 -20.14
CA ILE A 620 -21.46 22.53 -21.27
C ILE A 620 -21.16 21.03 -21.19
N LYS A 621 -22.21 20.20 -21.09
CA LYS A 621 -22.09 18.74 -21.08
C LYS A 621 -21.53 18.24 -22.42
N GLN A 622 -20.46 17.47 -22.34
CA GLN A 622 -19.77 16.86 -23.48
C GLN A 622 -20.36 15.48 -23.80
N LYS A 623 -20.12 14.99 -25.02
CA LYS A 623 -20.55 13.65 -25.47
C LYS A 623 -19.38 12.68 -25.49
N GLU A 624 -19.53 11.58 -24.77
CA GLU A 624 -18.60 10.45 -24.79
C GLU A 624 -18.49 9.85 -26.21
N ASN A 625 -17.28 9.43 -26.59
CA ASN A 625 -16.88 8.93 -27.92
C ASN A 625 -16.93 9.95 -29.07
N VAL A 626 -17.24 11.21 -28.77
CA VAL A 626 -17.21 12.32 -29.75
C VAL A 626 -16.30 13.43 -29.25
N ASP A 627 -16.55 13.92 -28.04
CA ASP A 627 -15.81 15.03 -27.44
C ASP A 627 -14.69 14.54 -26.51
N TYR A 628 -14.85 13.35 -25.92
CA TYR A 628 -13.87 12.69 -25.04
C TYR A 628 -14.02 11.16 -25.10
N LEU A 629 -12.95 10.44 -24.74
CA LEU A 629 -12.93 8.99 -24.52
C LEU A 629 -12.74 8.69 -23.04
N VAL A 630 -13.37 7.61 -22.55
CA VAL A 630 -13.21 7.12 -21.18
C VAL A 630 -12.57 5.75 -21.22
N ASP A 631 -11.44 5.63 -20.54
CA ASP A 631 -10.90 4.37 -20.09
C ASP A 631 -11.48 4.07 -18.71
N TYR A 632 -12.42 3.12 -18.68
CA TYR A 632 -13.14 2.76 -17.46
C TYR A 632 -12.30 1.89 -16.50
N ASP A 633 -11.28 1.23 -17.02
CA ASP A 633 -10.45 0.31 -16.23
C ASP A 633 -9.44 1.12 -15.40
N PHE A 634 -8.82 2.11 -16.03
CA PHE A 634 -7.81 2.98 -15.39
C PHE A 634 -8.34 4.35 -14.95
N GLY A 635 -9.59 4.67 -15.25
CA GLY A 635 -10.17 5.97 -14.90
C GLY A 635 -9.53 7.14 -15.65
N ARG A 636 -9.15 6.94 -16.91
CA ARG A 636 -8.54 7.99 -17.74
C ARG A 636 -9.53 8.58 -18.73
N ILE A 637 -9.62 9.90 -18.78
CA ILE A 637 -10.48 10.65 -19.71
C ILE A 637 -9.61 11.39 -20.70
N THR A 638 -9.66 10.99 -21.96
CA THR A 638 -8.88 11.63 -23.05
C THR A 638 -9.78 12.59 -23.81
N PHE A 639 -9.42 13.88 -23.85
CA PHE A 639 -10.20 14.87 -24.59
C PHE A 639 -9.88 14.82 -26.07
N LEU A 640 -10.90 14.76 -26.92
CA LEU A 640 -10.74 14.75 -28.38
C LEU A 640 -10.85 16.17 -28.96
N THR A 641 -11.63 17.05 -28.33
CA THR A 641 -11.86 18.43 -28.78
C THR A 641 -10.87 19.42 -28.17
N SER A 642 -10.59 20.52 -28.87
CA SER A 642 -9.74 21.60 -28.36
C SER A 642 -10.32 22.26 -27.11
N ALA A 643 -11.65 22.28 -26.95
CA ALA A 643 -12.32 22.86 -25.80
C ALA A 643 -11.99 22.12 -24.48
N GLY A 644 -11.82 20.80 -24.52
CA GLY A 644 -11.42 20.01 -23.35
C GLY A 644 -9.90 19.97 -23.10
N LYS A 645 -9.10 20.30 -24.13
CA LYS A 645 -7.63 20.43 -24.06
C LYS A 645 -7.14 21.82 -23.65
N ASP A 646 -8.06 22.79 -23.61
CA ASP A 646 -7.78 24.16 -23.19
C ASP A 646 -7.37 24.17 -21.70
N PRO A 647 -6.16 24.64 -21.35
CA PRO A 647 -5.70 24.72 -19.97
C PRO A 647 -6.57 25.63 -19.09
N ASP A 648 -7.37 26.53 -19.64
CA ASP A 648 -8.24 27.45 -18.88
C ASP A 648 -9.69 26.92 -18.75
N ALA A 649 -10.00 25.76 -19.37
CA ALA A 649 -11.33 25.19 -19.31
C ALA A 649 -11.72 24.70 -17.91
N LYS A 650 -12.95 25.01 -17.49
CA LYS A 650 -13.57 24.46 -16.29
C LYS A 650 -14.21 23.13 -16.60
N ILE A 651 -13.51 22.05 -16.31
CA ILE A 651 -13.97 20.69 -16.49
C ILE A 651 -14.58 20.20 -15.18
N GLU A 652 -15.77 19.63 -15.25
CA GLU A 652 -16.43 18.95 -14.14
C GLU A 652 -16.74 17.54 -14.60
N ILE A 653 -16.28 16.55 -13.83
CA ILE A 653 -16.43 15.14 -14.15
C ILE A 653 -17.14 14.46 -13.00
N ASP A 654 -18.39 14.10 -13.23
CA ASP A 654 -19.17 13.24 -12.34
C ASP A 654 -18.93 11.78 -12.76
N TYR A 655 -18.61 10.89 -11.82
CA TYR A 655 -18.43 9.47 -12.10
C TYR A 655 -18.75 8.59 -10.89
N GLU A 656 -19.01 7.31 -11.13
CA GLU A 656 -19.17 6.29 -10.09
C GLU A 656 -18.10 5.22 -10.25
N TYR A 657 -17.51 4.75 -9.16
CA TYR A 657 -16.47 3.71 -9.19
C TYR A 657 -16.67 2.70 -8.06
N ARG A 658 -16.17 1.47 -8.24
CA ARG A 658 -16.17 0.45 -7.18
C ARG A 658 -14.90 0.61 -6.34
N SER A 659 -15.05 1.03 -5.09
CA SER A 659 -13.92 1.05 -4.16
C SER A 659 -13.53 -0.37 -3.75
N THR A 660 -12.24 -0.71 -3.84
CA THR A 660 -11.69 -2.01 -3.42
C THR A 660 -11.60 -2.16 -1.90
N PHE A 661 -11.69 -1.06 -1.15
CA PHE A 661 -11.48 -1.00 0.30
C PHE A 661 -12.61 -0.27 1.02
N ASP A 662 -13.86 -0.35 0.53
CA ASP A 662 -14.97 0.28 1.25
C ASP A 662 -15.26 -0.48 2.56
N ILE A 663 -14.94 0.15 3.69
CA ILE A 663 -15.21 -0.35 5.05
C ILE A 663 -16.68 -0.08 5.44
N SER A 664 -17.37 0.79 4.68
CA SER A 664 -18.75 1.14 4.90
C SER A 664 -19.71 0.23 4.14
N SER A 665 -20.85 -0.07 4.77
CA SER A 665 -21.98 -0.75 4.14
C SER A 665 -23.08 0.28 3.81
N LYS A 666 -23.37 0.44 2.52
CA LYS A 666 -24.34 1.41 2.01
C LYS A 666 -25.63 0.73 1.60
N THR A 667 -26.74 1.21 2.11
CA THR A 667 -28.09 0.72 1.81
C THR A 667 -28.95 1.88 1.31
N LEU A 668 -29.79 1.60 0.31
CA LEU A 668 -30.71 2.55 -0.29
C LEU A 668 -32.06 1.90 -0.50
N THR A 669 -33.11 2.50 0.04
CA THR A 669 -34.51 2.10 -0.17
C THR A 669 -35.32 3.32 -0.57
N GLY A 670 -36.23 3.19 -1.53
CA GLY A 670 -37.02 4.32 -1.97
C GLY A 670 -38.27 3.95 -2.75
N VAL A 671 -39.14 4.93 -2.89
CA VAL A 671 -40.35 4.87 -3.71
C VAL A 671 -40.48 6.17 -4.52
N ARG A 672 -40.87 6.05 -5.78
CA ARG A 672 -41.27 7.16 -6.65
C ARG A 672 -42.67 6.91 -7.19
N ALA A 673 -43.49 7.95 -7.20
CA ALA A 673 -44.82 7.94 -7.78
C ALA A 673 -44.92 9.03 -8.86
N ASP A 674 -45.27 8.62 -10.08
CA ASP A 674 -45.47 9.51 -11.22
C ASP A 674 -46.94 9.44 -11.66
N TRP A 675 -47.68 10.53 -11.50
CA TRP A 675 -49.09 10.63 -11.86
C TRP A 675 -49.29 11.54 -13.08
N ASN A 676 -49.72 10.92 -14.19
CA ASN A 676 -50.19 11.63 -15.37
C ASN A 676 -51.64 12.13 -15.13
N LEU A 677 -51.77 13.33 -14.56
CA LEU A 677 -53.07 13.94 -14.28
C LEU A 677 -53.88 14.16 -15.57
N THR A 678 -53.22 14.61 -16.64
CA THR A 678 -53.77 14.78 -17.99
C THR A 678 -52.66 14.56 -19.04
N ASP A 679 -53.00 14.62 -20.33
CA ASP A 679 -52.00 14.57 -21.42
C ASP A 679 -51.01 15.75 -21.41
N TRP A 680 -51.31 16.80 -20.64
CA TRP A 680 -50.55 18.04 -20.57
C TRP A 680 -50.03 18.37 -19.16
N ALA A 681 -50.45 17.66 -18.12
CA ALA A 681 -49.99 17.86 -16.74
C ALA A 681 -49.53 16.56 -16.08
N LYS A 682 -48.36 16.62 -15.44
CA LYS A 682 -47.76 15.51 -14.68
C LYS A 682 -47.35 15.99 -13.30
N LEU A 683 -47.50 15.12 -12.31
CA LEU A 683 -47.05 15.32 -10.94
C LEU A 683 -46.25 14.10 -10.50
N GLY A 684 -45.04 14.31 -9.99
CA GLY A 684 -44.14 13.31 -9.46
C GLY A 684 -43.89 13.53 -7.97
N GLY A 685 -43.57 12.45 -7.25
CA GLY A 685 -43.13 12.50 -5.88
C GLY A 685 -42.16 11.37 -5.56
N THR A 686 -41.11 11.66 -4.79
CA THR A 686 -40.03 10.72 -4.45
C THR A 686 -39.79 10.71 -2.95
N PHE A 687 -39.56 9.52 -2.37
CA PHE A 687 -39.05 9.33 -1.01
C PHE A 687 -37.92 8.30 -1.04
N ILE A 688 -36.77 8.63 -0.47
CA ILE A 688 -35.59 7.76 -0.38
C ILE A 688 -35.04 7.79 1.04
N TYR A 689 -34.71 6.62 1.56
CA TYR A 689 -33.90 6.42 2.76
C TYR A 689 -32.56 5.80 2.36
N ARG A 690 -31.46 6.42 2.77
CA ARG A 690 -30.09 5.93 2.57
C ARG A 690 -29.40 5.81 3.92
N SER A 691 -28.69 4.71 4.15
CA SER A 691 -27.88 4.51 5.36
C SER A 691 -26.50 3.97 4.96
N GLU A 692 -25.46 4.57 5.52
CA GLU A 692 -24.05 4.27 5.35
C GLU A 692 -23.47 3.98 6.73
N ASN A 693 -23.10 2.72 6.98
CA ASN A 693 -22.57 2.29 8.28
C ASN A 693 -21.14 1.76 8.15
N VAL A 694 -20.22 2.33 8.91
CA VAL A 694 -18.81 1.93 9.02
C VAL A 694 -18.66 0.88 10.12
N ALA A 695 -17.81 -0.12 9.88
CA ALA A 695 -17.58 -1.21 10.84
C ALA A 695 -16.83 -0.76 12.11
N ASP A 696 -16.06 0.32 12.02
CA ASP A 696 -15.32 0.90 13.13
C ASP A 696 -16.24 1.70 14.07
N ARG A 697 -16.12 1.48 15.37
CA ARG A 697 -16.84 2.22 16.42
C ARG A 697 -16.11 3.50 16.85
N ARG A 698 -14.88 3.69 16.39
CA ARG A 698 -14.09 4.91 16.60
C ARG A 698 -13.91 5.66 15.27
N PRO A 699 -15.01 6.05 14.58
CA PRO A 699 -14.88 6.70 13.30
C PRO A 699 -14.13 8.02 13.47
N ARG A 700 -13.09 8.18 12.67
CA ARG A 700 -12.38 9.45 12.51
C ARG A 700 -13.25 10.42 11.72
N ILE A 701 -12.95 11.71 11.82
CA ILE A 701 -13.64 12.74 11.03
C ILE A 701 -13.58 12.38 9.53
N GLY A 702 -14.74 12.32 8.89
CA GLY A 702 -14.91 11.91 7.49
C GLY A 702 -15.30 10.44 7.27
N ASN A 703 -15.23 9.60 8.32
CA ASN A 703 -15.62 8.18 8.29
C ASN A 703 -16.80 7.89 9.23
N GLU A 704 -17.65 8.87 9.50
CA GLU A 704 -18.82 8.70 10.36
C GLU A 704 -19.93 7.88 9.69
N ASN A 705 -20.86 7.35 10.49
CA ASN A 705 -22.07 6.76 9.95
C ASN A 705 -23.04 7.86 9.51
N ILE A 706 -23.70 7.66 8.36
CA ILE A 706 -24.61 8.64 7.78
C ILE A 706 -25.95 7.99 7.45
N GLU A 707 -27.04 8.57 7.97
CA GLU A 707 -28.40 8.26 7.55
C GLU A 707 -29.04 9.49 6.90
N MET A 708 -29.77 9.29 5.81
CA MET A 708 -30.45 10.38 5.09
C MET A 708 -31.86 10.00 4.69
N TYR A 709 -32.80 10.91 4.98
CA TYR A 709 -34.15 10.91 4.42
C TYR A 709 -34.25 11.99 3.35
N MET A 710 -34.67 11.62 2.15
CA MET A 710 -34.77 12.51 1.00
C MET A 710 -36.18 12.46 0.44
N THR A 711 -36.80 13.62 0.27
CA THR A 711 -38.14 13.77 -0.31
C THR A 711 -38.14 14.79 -1.43
N ASP A 712 -38.97 14.55 -2.43
CA ASP A 712 -39.14 15.44 -3.58
C ASP A 712 -40.57 15.42 -4.10
N ILE A 713 -41.04 16.58 -4.58
CA ILE A 713 -42.29 16.76 -5.30
C ILE A 713 -42.00 17.58 -6.54
N ASP A 714 -42.23 16.99 -7.71
CA ASP A 714 -41.97 17.59 -9.02
C ASP A 714 -43.24 17.66 -9.86
N GLY A 715 -43.31 18.62 -10.78
CA GLY A 715 -44.48 18.81 -11.64
C GLY A 715 -44.12 19.42 -12.98
N SER A 716 -44.83 19.02 -14.04
CA SER A 716 -44.67 19.61 -15.36
C SER A 716 -46.00 19.84 -16.07
N LEU A 717 -46.07 20.97 -16.76
CA LEU A 717 -47.20 21.45 -17.52
C LEU A 717 -46.74 21.74 -18.95
N THR A 718 -47.15 20.94 -19.92
CA THR A 718 -46.79 21.11 -21.33
C THR A 718 -47.99 21.51 -22.16
N VAL A 719 -48.03 22.76 -22.59
CA VAL A 719 -49.07 23.29 -23.49
C VAL A 719 -48.53 23.45 -24.90
N LYS A 720 -49.37 23.21 -25.91
CA LYS A 720 -49.04 23.37 -27.33
C LYS A 720 -49.77 24.56 -27.93
N PRO A 721 -49.29 25.80 -27.74
CA PRO A 721 -50.00 26.99 -28.19
C PRO A 721 -49.90 27.15 -29.71
N THR A 722 -50.92 26.65 -30.42
CA THR A 722 -51.01 26.77 -31.88
C THR A 722 -51.01 28.21 -32.38
N PHE A 723 -51.40 29.18 -31.54
CA PHE A 723 -51.34 30.61 -31.90
C PHE A 723 -49.90 31.09 -32.13
N ILE A 724 -48.90 30.53 -31.45
CA ILE A 724 -47.49 30.92 -31.63
C ILE A 724 -46.97 30.40 -32.97
N THR A 725 -47.26 29.15 -33.32
CA THR A 725 -46.93 28.59 -34.65
C THR A 725 -47.59 29.41 -35.75
N ARG A 726 -48.87 29.79 -35.58
CA ARG A 726 -49.58 30.64 -36.54
C ARG A 726 -49.03 32.05 -36.64
N MET A 727 -48.64 32.66 -35.51
CA MET A 727 -48.01 33.98 -35.47
C MET A 727 -46.66 33.98 -36.19
N LEU A 728 -45.84 32.93 -36.01
CA LEU A 728 -44.57 32.76 -36.71
C LEU A 728 -44.77 32.58 -38.22
N ASN A 729 -45.81 31.84 -38.65
CA ASN A 729 -46.18 31.69 -40.06
C ASN A 729 -46.76 32.96 -40.69
N ALA A 730 -47.15 33.96 -39.89
CA ALA A 730 -47.63 35.25 -40.38
C ALA A 730 -46.48 36.24 -40.67
N LEU A 731 -45.25 35.93 -40.27
CA LEU A 731 -44.07 36.73 -40.61
C LEU A 731 -43.62 36.42 -42.05
N PRO A 732 -43.45 37.44 -42.91
CA PRO A 732 -42.96 37.20 -44.27
C PRO A 732 -41.59 36.54 -44.24
N LEU A 733 -41.36 35.56 -45.14
CA LEU A 733 -40.16 34.72 -45.29
C LEU A 733 -40.00 33.54 -44.31
N ILE A 734 -40.96 33.28 -43.41
CA ILE A 734 -40.94 32.12 -42.49
C ILE A 734 -42.18 31.25 -42.71
N ASN A 735 -41.99 29.94 -42.92
CA ASN A 735 -43.09 28.97 -43.01
C ASN A 735 -42.68 27.68 -42.28
N THR A 736 -43.35 27.38 -41.18
CA THR A 736 -43.06 26.23 -40.31
C THR A 736 -44.33 25.44 -39.99
N THR A 737 -44.24 24.11 -40.15
CA THR A 737 -45.29 23.16 -39.79
C THR A 737 -45.06 22.51 -38.43
N ALA A 738 -43.99 22.91 -37.72
CA ALA A 738 -43.66 22.37 -36.41
C ALA A 738 -44.55 22.99 -35.31
N ASP A 739 -45.09 22.13 -34.44
CA ASP A 739 -45.89 22.55 -33.29
C ASP A 739 -45.06 23.38 -32.29
N SER A 740 -45.60 24.52 -31.85
CA SER A 740 -45.06 25.27 -30.71
C SER A 740 -45.37 24.52 -29.41
N ARG A 741 -44.38 24.39 -28.52
CA ARG A 741 -44.51 23.74 -27.21
C ARG A 741 -43.95 24.66 -26.13
N ILE A 742 -44.74 24.91 -25.09
CA ILE A 742 -44.30 25.58 -23.86
C ILE A 742 -44.42 24.57 -22.73
N THR A 743 -43.32 24.31 -22.03
CA THR A 743 -43.28 23.46 -20.86
C THR A 743 -42.90 24.30 -19.64
N LEU A 744 -43.77 24.34 -18.64
CA LEU A 744 -43.49 24.88 -17.31
C LEU A 744 -43.23 23.70 -16.38
N SER A 745 -42.14 23.73 -15.62
CA SER A 745 -41.79 22.70 -14.65
C SER A 745 -41.39 23.32 -13.31
N GLY A 746 -41.70 22.66 -12.21
CA GLY A 746 -41.31 23.05 -10.86
C GLY A 746 -40.99 21.82 -10.01
N GLU A 747 -40.13 22.00 -9.01
CA GLU A 747 -39.65 20.94 -8.11
C GLU A 747 -39.40 21.53 -6.72
N ILE A 748 -39.71 20.77 -5.67
CA ILE A 748 -39.40 21.09 -4.27
C ILE A 748 -38.84 19.83 -3.61
N ALA A 749 -37.62 19.92 -3.10
CA ALA A 749 -36.91 18.80 -2.47
C ALA A 749 -36.42 19.14 -1.05
N TYR A 750 -36.38 18.14 -0.17
CA TYR A 750 -35.82 18.21 1.17
C TYR A 750 -34.89 17.02 1.43
N THR A 751 -33.78 17.26 2.12
CA THR A 751 -32.87 16.22 2.63
C THR A 751 -32.66 16.44 4.12
N ILE A 752 -32.81 15.39 4.93
CA ILE A 752 -32.59 15.40 6.37
C ILE A 752 -31.48 14.39 6.68
N PRO A 753 -30.23 14.84 6.90
CA PRO A 753 -29.13 13.97 7.31
C PRO A 753 -29.08 13.77 8.83
N ASN A 754 -28.60 12.61 9.26
CA ASN A 754 -28.25 12.27 10.63
C ASN A 754 -26.87 11.60 10.62
N ILE A 755 -25.87 12.23 11.23
CA ILE A 755 -24.46 11.79 11.21
C ILE A 755 -24.06 11.44 12.63
N TYR A 756 -23.55 10.23 12.86
CA TYR A 756 -23.22 9.73 14.20
C TYR A 756 -21.99 8.81 14.20
N GLY A 757 -21.30 8.76 15.33
CA GLY A 757 -20.11 7.94 15.54
C GLY A 757 -20.46 6.52 15.93
N ASP A 758 -21.08 6.35 17.09
CA ASP A 758 -21.43 5.03 17.64
C ASP A 758 -22.74 4.47 17.02
N PRO A 759 -22.72 3.28 16.38
CA PRO A 759 -23.92 2.64 15.85
C PRO A 759 -24.96 2.25 16.92
N HIS A 760 -24.55 2.01 18.17
CA HIS A 760 -25.41 1.43 19.21
C HIS A 760 -26.09 2.47 20.11
N GLY A 761 -25.64 3.72 20.09
CA GLY A 761 -26.29 4.86 20.75
C GLY A 761 -26.61 6.04 19.83
N LYS A 762 -26.16 6.02 18.56
CA LYS A 762 -26.25 7.13 17.59
C LYS A 762 -25.80 8.47 18.17
N LYS A 763 -24.72 8.46 18.95
CA LYS A 763 -24.13 9.69 19.49
C LYS A 763 -23.37 10.43 18.41
N ASN A 764 -23.48 11.76 18.41
CA ASN A 764 -22.80 12.63 17.45
C ASN A 764 -21.37 12.91 17.94
N GLU A 765 -20.50 11.90 17.86
CA GLU A 765 -19.09 11.98 18.22
C GLU A 765 -18.22 11.42 17.09
N ALA A 766 -17.02 11.98 16.92
CA ALA A 766 -16.02 11.52 15.96
C ALA A 766 -14.64 11.78 16.55
N TYR A 767 -13.66 10.94 16.20
CA TYR A 767 -12.29 11.06 16.71
C TYR A 767 -11.48 11.98 15.79
N ILE A 768 -10.84 13.00 16.37
CA ILE A 768 -9.82 13.80 15.68
C ILE A 768 -8.53 12.99 15.59
N ASP A 769 -8.14 12.39 16.71
CA ASP A 769 -7.05 11.42 16.84
C ASP A 769 -7.42 10.44 17.96
N ASP A 770 -7.19 9.15 17.73
CA ASP A 770 -7.40 8.07 18.71
C ASP A 770 -6.13 7.72 19.48
N MET A 771 -4.99 8.33 19.11
CA MET A 771 -3.67 8.11 19.70
C MET A 771 -3.13 6.67 19.58
N GLU A 772 -3.77 5.81 18.77
CA GLU A 772 -3.36 4.40 18.63
C GLU A 772 -2.08 4.23 17.78
N ALA A 773 -1.80 5.18 16.88
CA ALA A 773 -0.71 5.09 15.91
C ALA A 773 0.37 6.18 16.09
N ILE A 774 0.54 6.70 17.30
CA ILE A 774 1.47 7.81 17.61
C ILE A 774 2.91 7.36 17.88
N ILE A 775 3.10 6.09 18.26
CA ILE A 775 4.41 5.53 18.57
C ILE A 775 5.21 5.43 17.27
N ASP A 776 6.40 6.00 17.28
CA ASP A 776 7.36 5.90 16.19
C ASP A 776 8.64 5.24 16.71
N SER A 777 8.76 3.92 16.49
CA SER A 777 9.85 3.10 17.01
C SER A 777 10.78 2.59 15.91
N TYR A 778 12.07 2.50 16.24
CA TYR A 778 13.07 1.79 15.45
C TYR A 778 13.56 0.57 16.25
N PRO A 779 13.25 -0.67 15.83
CA PRO A 779 13.71 -1.87 16.52
C PRO A 779 15.15 -2.22 16.18
N LEU A 780 16.00 -2.44 17.19
CA LEU A 780 17.37 -2.95 16.98
C LEU A 780 17.37 -4.46 16.63
N GLY A 781 16.29 -5.16 16.98
CA GLY A 781 16.06 -6.57 16.67
C GLY A 781 16.69 -7.52 17.70
N VAL A 782 16.08 -8.70 17.84
CA VAL A 782 16.46 -9.72 18.84
C VAL A 782 16.81 -11.07 18.21
N THR A 783 17.02 -11.13 16.90
CA THR A 783 17.38 -12.36 16.19
C THR A 783 18.89 -12.56 16.18
N ILE A 784 19.35 -13.78 16.52
CA ILE A 784 20.78 -14.14 16.62
C ILE A 784 21.61 -13.71 15.40
N GLY A 785 21.16 -14.07 14.18
CA GLY A 785 21.89 -13.79 12.94
C GLY A 785 21.89 -12.33 12.49
N SER A 786 21.29 -11.43 13.28
CA SER A 786 21.36 -9.98 13.01
C SER A 786 22.42 -9.26 13.83
N TRP A 787 23.18 -10.02 14.64
CA TRP A 787 24.19 -9.53 15.57
C TRP A 787 25.49 -10.30 15.36
N SER A 788 26.59 -9.57 15.36
CA SER A 788 27.96 -10.08 15.32
C SER A 788 28.67 -9.80 16.65
N MET A 789 29.88 -10.31 16.83
CA MET A 789 30.67 -10.05 18.03
C MET A 789 30.96 -8.55 18.18
N ALA A 790 30.88 -8.01 19.40
CA ALA A 790 31.22 -6.61 19.64
C ALA A 790 32.72 -6.34 19.56
N SER A 791 33.09 -5.24 18.90
CA SER A 791 34.42 -4.64 19.02
C SER A 791 34.69 -4.09 20.41
N LYS A 792 35.98 -3.92 20.74
CA LYS A 792 36.40 -3.44 22.07
C LYS A 792 35.84 -2.04 22.36
N PRO A 793 35.12 -1.83 23.47
CA PRO A 793 34.68 -0.49 23.86
C PRO A 793 35.87 0.48 24.02
N TRP A 794 35.70 1.71 23.53
CA TRP A 794 36.79 2.69 23.51
C TRP A 794 37.36 2.92 24.91
N ASN A 795 38.69 2.93 25.01
CA ASN A 795 39.45 3.19 26.24
C ASN A 795 39.08 2.32 27.45
N THR A 796 38.46 1.14 27.25
CA THR A 796 38.17 0.23 28.37
C THR A 796 39.44 -0.46 28.87
N SER A 797 39.59 -0.52 30.19
CA SER A 797 40.60 -1.34 30.88
C SER A 797 40.09 -2.72 31.27
N LEU A 798 38.82 -3.03 30.99
CA LEU A 798 38.20 -4.31 31.32
C LEU A 798 38.75 -5.41 30.39
N ALA A 799 38.91 -6.61 30.94
CA ALA A 799 39.28 -7.77 30.14
C ALA A 799 38.12 -8.21 29.24
N LYS A 800 38.40 -8.73 28.03
CA LYS A 800 37.38 -9.33 27.18
C LYS A 800 36.96 -10.67 27.77
N GLY A 801 35.68 -10.81 28.07
CA GLY A 801 35.05 -12.06 28.47
C GLY A 801 34.54 -12.83 27.26
N ARG A 802 34.33 -14.15 27.42
CA ARG A 802 33.68 -14.96 26.39
C ARG A 802 32.20 -14.62 26.34
N THR A 803 31.71 -14.27 25.15
CA THR A 803 30.30 -13.91 24.93
C THR A 803 29.62 -14.99 24.09
N ILE A 804 28.40 -15.35 24.46
CA ILE A 804 27.55 -16.29 23.72
C ILE A 804 26.19 -15.64 23.56
N TRP A 805 25.68 -15.54 22.33
CA TRP A 805 24.36 -14.98 22.06
C TRP A 805 23.49 -15.90 21.23
N TYR A 806 22.22 -16.06 21.61
CA TYR A 806 21.32 -16.99 20.93
C TYR A 806 19.85 -16.68 21.19
N ASN A 807 18.95 -17.32 20.43
CA ASN A 807 17.51 -17.25 20.67
C ASN A 807 17.05 -18.43 21.53
N PRO A 808 16.77 -18.24 22.84
CA PRO A 808 16.26 -19.30 23.70
C PRO A 808 14.88 -19.77 23.25
N LYS A 809 14.57 -21.03 23.54
CA LYS A 809 13.27 -21.65 23.22
C LYS A 809 12.30 -21.53 24.39
N ASN A 810 11.00 -21.64 24.09
CA ASN A 810 9.90 -21.73 25.06
C ASN A 810 9.68 -20.48 25.94
N ILE A 811 9.97 -19.29 25.40
CA ILE A 811 9.45 -18.04 25.97
C ILE A 811 8.08 -17.81 25.36
N HIS A 812 7.07 -17.63 26.20
CA HIS A 812 5.69 -17.40 25.78
C HIS A 812 5.30 -15.95 25.97
N ARG A 813 4.38 -15.46 25.15
CA ARG A 813 3.95 -14.05 25.15
C ARG A 813 3.42 -13.60 26.51
N GLU A 814 2.70 -14.48 27.23
CA GLU A 814 2.19 -14.23 28.59
C GLU A 814 3.28 -13.97 29.65
N GLN A 815 4.53 -14.37 29.37
CA GLN A 815 5.63 -14.16 30.30
C GLN A 815 6.21 -12.75 30.20
N VAL A 816 5.96 -12.03 29.10
CA VAL A 816 6.62 -10.76 28.80
C VAL A 816 5.63 -9.60 28.66
N GLU A 817 4.47 -9.85 28.07
CA GLU A 817 3.38 -8.88 27.91
C GLU A 817 2.26 -9.12 28.93
N ASP A 818 1.41 -8.13 29.18
CA ASP A 818 0.30 -8.28 30.13
C ASP A 818 -0.72 -9.35 29.64
N PRO A 819 -0.91 -10.45 30.37
CA PRO A 819 -1.87 -11.50 30.00
C PRO A 819 -3.33 -11.02 29.89
N ALA A 820 -3.71 -9.91 30.53
CA ALA A 820 -5.06 -9.33 30.40
C ALA A 820 -5.32 -8.78 28.99
N THR A 821 -4.26 -8.40 28.27
CA THR A 821 -4.33 -7.83 26.92
C THR A 821 -4.22 -8.88 25.81
N LEU A 822 -4.08 -10.16 26.17
CA LEU A 822 -3.85 -11.26 25.23
C LEU A 822 -4.99 -12.28 25.22
N THR A 823 -5.32 -12.79 24.03
CA THR A 823 -6.24 -13.94 23.89
C THR A 823 -5.61 -15.24 24.41
N ASP A 824 -6.42 -16.26 24.69
CA ASP A 824 -5.93 -17.59 25.12
C ASP A 824 -5.00 -18.27 24.10
N ARG A 825 -5.12 -17.90 22.82
CA ARG A 825 -4.23 -18.35 21.76
C ARG A 825 -2.90 -17.61 21.86
N GLU A 826 -2.93 -16.28 21.90
CA GLU A 826 -1.73 -15.43 21.95
C GLU A 826 -0.87 -15.66 23.18
N LYS A 827 -1.48 -15.90 24.36
CA LYS A 827 -0.75 -16.24 25.58
C LYS A 827 0.26 -17.37 25.39
N LYS A 828 -0.12 -18.37 24.60
CA LYS A 828 0.69 -19.58 24.34
C LYS A 828 1.63 -19.46 23.15
N GLU A 829 1.54 -18.38 22.39
CA GLU A 829 2.44 -18.15 21.25
C GLU A 829 3.87 -17.97 21.76
N SER A 830 4.81 -18.64 21.09
CA SER A 830 6.23 -18.52 21.41
C SER A 830 6.79 -17.23 20.81
N VAL A 831 7.52 -16.48 21.63
CA VAL A 831 8.18 -15.24 21.23
C VAL A 831 9.68 -15.42 21.13
N THR A 832 10.32 -14.58 20.32
CA THR A 832 11.78 -14.56 20.17
C THR A 832 12.35 -13.55 21.17
N ALA A 833 13.40 -13.95 21.88
CA ALA A 833 14.24 -13.06 22.67
C ALA A 833 15.71 -13.30 22.30
N LEU A 834 16.59 -12.35 22.57
CA LEU A 834 18.04 -12.50 22.45
C LEU A 834 18.61 -12.77 23.84
N ALA A 835 19.20 -13.94 24.05
CA ALA A 835 20.03 -14.21 25.20
C ALA A 835 21.45 -13.73 24.91
N ILE A 836 22.06 -12.99 25.83
CA ILE A 836 23.49 -12.67 25.85
C ILE A 836 24.06 -13.22 27.16
N LYS A 837 24.93 -14.21 27.06
CA LYS A 837 25.64 -14.81 28.20
C LYS A 837 27.10 -14.41 28.15
N VAL A 838 27.59 -13.77 29.21
CA VAL A 838 28.98 -13.34 29.34
C VAL A 838 29.66 -14.13 30.44
N PHE A 839 30.82 -14.70 30.11
CA PHE A 839 31.74 -15.34 31.03
C PHE A 839 32.96 -14.43 31.21
N PRO A 840 33.26 -13.95 32.44
CA PRO A 840 34.43 -13.14 32.68
C PRO A 840 35.74 -13.84 32.28
N ALA A 841 36.80 -13.07 32.04
CA ALA A 841 38.11 -13.56 31.58
C ALA A 841 38.86 -14.44 32.61
N ASN A 842 38.25 -14.74 33.76
CA ASN A 842 38.81 -15.50 34.87
C ASN A 842 38.68 -17.02 34.72
N LEU A 843 38.40 -17.53 33.51
CA LEU A 843 38.20 -18.95 33.22
C LEU A 843 39.31 -19.82 33.82
N GLY A 844 39.02 -20.46 34.96
CA GLY A 844 39.92 -21.38 35.66
C GLY A 844 40.63 -20.87 36.92
N ILE A 845 40.40 -19.62 37.36
CA ILE A 845 40.99 -19.08 38.61
C ILE A 845 39.89 -18.94 39.68
N GLU A 846 39.84 -19.91 40.60
CA GLU A 846 38.87 -19.93 41.69
C GLU A 846 39.03 -18.70 42.62
N GLY A 847 37.99 -17.87 42.73
CA GLY A 847 37.97 -16.66 43.57
C GLY A 847 38.42 -15.34 42.92
N SER A 848 38.61 -15.31 41.60
CA SER A 848 39.00 -14.09 40.86
C SER A 848 37.79 -13.19 40.52
N GLU A 849 37.80 -11.93 40.95
CA GLU A 849 36.75 -10.91 40.73
C GLU A 849 37.09 -9.95 39.57
N VAL A 850 37.71 -10.45 38.49
CA VAL A 850 38.12 -9.60 37.36
C VAL A 850 36.88 -9.16 36.57
N TRP A 851 36.57 -7.88 36.68
CA TRP A 851 35.52 -7.24 35.88
C TRP A 851 35.89 -7.33 34.40
N SER A 852 34.97 -7.87 33.61
CA SER A 852 35.15 -8.16 32.19
C SER A 852 33.99 -7.61 31.38
N TRP A 853 34.21 -7.36 30.10
CA TRP A 853 33.18 -6.94 29.15
C TRP A 853 32.92 -8.04 28.13
N GLY A 854 31.68 -8.15 27.65
CA GLY A 854 31.32 -9.02 26.54
C GLY A 854 30.08 -8.48 25.84
N GLY A 855 29.94 -8.65 24.53
CA GLY A 855 28.87 -7.98 23.82
C GLY A 855 28.69 -8.39 22.37
N VAL A 856 27.69 -7.77 21.76
CA VAL A 856 27.34 -7.93 20.35
C VAL A 856 27.17 -6.57 19.68
N MET A 857 27.42 -6.48 18.39
CA MET A 857 27.17 -5.27 17.59
C MET A 857 26.58 -5.60 16.23
N LYS A 858 26.06 -4.58 15.56
CA LYS A 858 25.53 -4.69 14.21
C LYS A 858 25.51 -3.35 13.51
N TYR A 859 25.49 -3.42 12.18
CA TYR A 859 25.08 -2.30 11.34
C TYR A 859 23.55 -2.11 11.41
N LEU A 860 23.10 -0.87 11.59
CA LEU A 860 21.67 -0.51 11.67
C LEU A 860 21.15 0.04 10.32
N GLY A 861 22.04 0.57 9.50
CA GLY A 861 21.70 1.23 8.24
C GLY A 861 22.51 2.49 8.04
N ASN A 862 22.40 3.10 6.85
CA ASN A 862 23.22 4.25 6.50
C ASN A 862 22.72 5.51 7.20
N GLN A 863 23.36 5.90 8.30
CA GLN A 863 23.16 7.17 9.00
C GLN A 863 21.68 7.46 9.34
N LEU A 864 21.07 6.58 10.13
CA LEU A 864 19.70 6.75 10.62
C LEU A 864 19.55 8.02 11.46
N ASP A 865 18.42 8.71 11.30
CA ASP A 865 18.06 9.89 12.07
C ASP A 865 17.23 9.52 13.30
N PHE A 866 17.85 9.57 14.47
CA PHE A 866 17.24 9.43 15.78
C PHE A 866 17.07 10.77 16.51
N SER A 867 17.26 11.92 15.86
CA SER A 867 17.18 13.25 16.50
C SER A 867 15.78 13.60 17.03
N GLN A 868 14.73 13.00 16.46
CA GLN A 868 13.34 13.14 16.92
C GLN A 868 12.90 12.01 17.87
N LYS A 869 13.79 11.04 18.14
CA LYS A 869 13.50 9.96 19.10
C LYS A 869 13.77 10.44 20.52
N LYS A 870 13.05 9.87 21.48
CA LYS A 870 13.06 10.32 22.87
C LYS A 870 13.74 9.35 23.81
N TYR A 871 13.52 8.05 23.62
CA TYR A 871 13.99 7.03 24.56
C TYR A 871 14.57 5.82 23.85
N ILE A 872 15.49 5.15 24.54
CA ILE A 872 15.80 3.75 24.31
C ILE A 872 14.92 2.93 25.26
N GLU A 873 14.01 2.13 24.71
CA GLU A 873 13.19 1.18 25.45
C GLU A 873 13.79 -0.22 25.40
N LEU A 874 13.91 -0.84 26.57
CA LEU A 874 14.57 -2.11 26.76
C LEU A 874 13.72 -3.02 27.64
N MET A 875 13.21 -4.12 27.09
CA MET A 875 12.56 -5.18 27.87
C MET A 875 13.57 -6.30 28.14
N VAL A 876 14.05 -6.36 29.38
CA VAL A 876 15.20 -7.17 29.77
C VAL A 876 14.95 -8.00 31.02
N LYS A 877 15.57 -9.16 31.10
CA LYS A 877 15.57 -10.03 32.28
C LYS A 877 16.96 -10.57 32.55
N ILE A 878 17.40 -10.53 33.81
CA ILE A 878 18.56 -11.30 34.26
C ILE A 878 18.05 -12.72 34.52
N ASP A 879 18.43 -13.67 33.67
CA ASP A 879 18.05 -15.07 33.87
C ASP A 879 19.04 -15.74 34.81
N ARG A 880 18.55 -16.15 35.97
CA ARG A 880 19.34 -16.69 37.07
C ARG A 880 18.73 -17.98 37.58
N LYS A 881 19.54 -19.02 37.77
CA LYS A 881 19.10 -20.23 38.49
C LYS A 881 19.26 -20.04 40.01
N ALA A 882 18.52 -20.82 40.78
CA ALA A 882 18.49 -20.69 42.25
C ALA A 882 19.88 -20.73 42.92
N ASN A 883 20.84 -21.47 42.32
CA ASN A 883 22.19 -21.68 42.84
C ASN A 883 23.27 -20.81 42.20
N ASP A 884 22.94 -19.96 41.23
CA ASP A 884 23.92 -19.09 40.57
C ASP A 884 24.28 -17.87 41.47
N PRO A 885 25.53 -17.37 41.42
CA PRO A 885 25.91 -16.14 42.10
C PRO A 885 25.03 -14.95 41.64
N VAL A 886 24.81 -14.00 42.54
CA VAL A 886 24.04 -12.80 42.23
C VAL A 886 24.92 -11.86 41.41
N ALA A 887 24.66 -11.79 40.11
CA ALA A 887 25.34 -10.86 39.22
C ALA A 887 24.73 -9.45 39.33
N HIS A 888 25.58 -8.42 39.24
CA HIS A 888 25.18 -7.02 39.13
C HIS A 888 25.65 -6.42 37.80
N PRO A 889 25.16 -6.94 36.65
CA PRO A 889 25.67 -6.54 35.36
C PRO A 889 25.33 -5.08 35.03
N VAL A 890 26.28 -4.41 34.39
CA VAL A 890 26.06 -3.11 33.74
C VAL A 890 25.85 -3.36 32.25
N LEU A 891 24.72 -2.89 31.71
CA LEU A 891 24.44 -2.94 30.29
C LEU A 891 24.80 -1.58 29.69
N ARG A 892 25.63 -1.58 28.66
CA ARG A 892 25.98 -0.42 27.84
C ARG A 892 25.40 -0.58 26.45
N ILE A 893 24.74 0.45 25.96
CA ILE A 893 24.20 0.56 24.61
C ILE A 893 24.92 1.70 23.91
N ASP A 894 25.64 1.41 22.85
CA ASP A 894 26.34 2.40 22.04
C ASP A 894 25.61 2.61 20.71
N LEU A 895 25.40 3.88 20.31
CA LEU A 895 24.74 4.28 19.07
C LEU A 895 25.59 5.34 18.34
N GLY A 896 26.05 5.04 17.13
CA GLY A 896 26.82 5.97 16.30
C GLY A 896 27.66 5.26 15.23
N ASP A 897 28.80 5.82 14.88
CA ASP A 897 29.82 5.12 14.10
C ASP A 897 30.72 4.35 15.08
N ILE A 898 30.82 3.03 14.91
CA ILE A 898 31.51 2.14 15.87
C ILE A 898 32.53 1.32 15.09
N ASN A 899 33.70 1.11 15.70
CA ASN A 899 34.76 0.29 15.14
C ASN A 899 34.26 -1.14 14.87
N GLU A 900 34.54 -1.67 13.68
CA GLU A 900 34.18 -3.01 13.21
C GLU A 900 35.24 -4.07 13.50
N ASP A 901 36.45 -3.68 13.92
CA ASP A 901 37.55 -4.59 14.30
C ASP A 901 37.22 -5.30 15.63
N PHE A 902 36.53 -6.43 15.54
CA PHE A 902 36.06 -7.23 16.67
C PHE A 902 36.85 -8.53 16.87
N TYR A 903 37.54 -9.00 15.83
CA TYR A 903 38.23 -10.29 15.75
C TYR A 903 39.77 -10.18 15.95
N THR A 904 40.18 -9.24 16.79
CA THR A 904 41.61 -8.93 17.07
C THR A 904 42.48 -10.05 17.69
N GLU A 905 41.91 -11.02 18.40
CA GLU A 905 42.68 -12.01 19.20
C GLU A 905 43.39 -13.05 18.34
N TYR A 906 42.73 -13.51 17.27
CA TYR A 906 43.24 -14.50 16.33
C TYR A 906 43.44 -13.90 14.92
N GLY A 907 42.64 -12.91 14.52
CA GLY A 907 42.73 -12.23 13.23
C GLY A 907 43.77 -11.12 13.12
N GLY A 908 44.20 -10.57 14.26
CA GLY A 908 45.15 -9.46 14.34
C GLY A 908 44.49 -8.07 14.30
N LEU A 909 45.16 -7.07 14.86
CA LEU A 909 44.61 -5.70 15.00
C LEU A 909 44.70 -4.92 13.68
N ASN A 910 43.61 -4.23 13.30
CA ASN A 910 43.44 -3.48 12.05
C ASN A 910 43.57 -4.34 10.78
N VAL A 911 43.14 -5.59 10.84
CA VAL A 911 43.13 -6.50 9.69
C VAL A 911 41.67 -6.80 9.38
N LEU A 912 41.22 -6.60 8.14
CA LEU A 912 39.88 -7.00 7.75
C LEU A 912 39.82 -8.53 7.69
N ASN A 913 39.15 -9.16 8.65
CA ASN A 913 38.90 -10.60 8.63
C ASN A 913 37.59 -10.91 7.89
N THR A 914 37.66 -11.79 6.89
CA THR A 914 36.51 -12.20 6.08
C THR A 914 36.73 -13.60 5.52
N GLU A 915 35.66 -14.40 5.49
CA GLU A 915 35.64 -15.68 4.78
C GLU A 915 35.51 -15.49 3.26
N ASP A 916 35.02 -14.34 2.81
CA ASP A 916 34.85 -13.99 1.39
C ASP A 916 36.18 -13.69 0.70
N LYS A 917 36.97 -14.74 0.40
CA LYS A 917 38.31 -14.58 -0.19
C LYS A 917 38.25 -14.01 -1.61
N ASN A 918 37.19 -14.29 -2.35
CA ASN A 918 37.04 -13.89 -3.75
C ASN A 918 36.21 -12.59 -3.95
N HIS A 919 35.58 -12.09 -2.89
CA HIS A 919 34.75 -10.88 -2.82
C HIS A 919 33.51 -10.95 -3.73
N ASP A 920 32.93 -12.14 -3.91
CA ASP A 920 31.71 -12.35 -4.71
C ASP A 920 30.42 -12.37 -3.87
N GLY A 921 30.53 -12.29 -2.54
CA GLY A 921 29.42 -12.31 -1.60
C GLY A 921 28.74 -13.68 -1.45
N VAL A 922 29.36 -14.75 -1.94
CA VAL A 922 28.80 -16.11 -1.95
C VAL A 922 29.71 -17.07 -1.20
N LEU A 923 29.26 -17.51 -0.02
CA LEU A 923 29.97 -18.54 0.75
C LEU A 923 30.10 -19.86 -0.03
N THR A 924 31.34 -20.31 -0.24
CA THR A 924 31.66 -21.66 -0.70
C THR A 924 32.11 -22.59 0.44
N LEU A 925 32.08 -23.90 0.19
CA LEU A 925 32.56 -24.92 1.15
C LEU A 925 34.05 -24.82 1.48
N GLU A 926 34.84 -24.13 0.64
CA GLU A 926 36.28 -23.91 0.87
C GLU A 926 36.55 -22.61 1.64
N GLU A 927 35.54 -21.74 1.77
CA GLU A 927 35.61 -20.44 2.43
C GLU A 927 35.07 -20.47 3.87
N ASP A 928 34.16 -21.40 4.18
CA ASP A 928 33.59 -21.69 5.51
C ASP A 928 34.64 -22.31 6.46
N THR A 929 35.72 -21.56 6.70
CA THR A 929 36.93 -21.93 7.45
C THR A 929 37.17 -21.05 8.68
N GLY A 930 36.19 -20.23 9.06
CA GLY A 930 36.31 -19.26 10.13
C GLY A 930 37.01 -17.96 9.73
N LEU A 931 36.88 -16.93 10.59
CA LEU A 931 37.48 -15.60 10.38
C LEU A 931 39.02 -15.58 10.46
N ASP A 932 39.62 -16.61 11.05
CA ASP A 932 41.07 -16.80 11.07
C ASP A 932 41.62 -17.39 9.75
N GLY A 933 40.73 -17.98 8.92
CA GLY A 933 41.05 -18.64 7.67
C GLY A 933 41.80 -19.96 7.81
N ILE A 934 41.80 -20.57 9.00
CA ILE A 934 42.53 -21.80 9.34
C ILE A 934 41.52 -22.88 9.75
N PRO A 935 41.40 -24.00 9.00
CA PRO A 935 40.46 -25.07 9.38
C PRO A 935 40.77 -25.69 10.74
N ASP A 936 39.75 -26.15 11.46
CA ASP A 936 39.87 -26.77 12.79
C ASP A 936 40.86 -27.95 12.82
N GLY A 937 41.65 -27.99 13.90
CA GLY A 937 42.69 -28.99 14.15
C GLY A 937 44.04 -28.70 13.48
N HIS A 938 44.18 -27.57 12.78
CA HIS A 938 45.45 -27.09 12.25
C HIS A 938 46.17 -26.16 13.24
N PRO A 939 47.51 -26.21 13.36
CA PRO A 939 48.21 -25.38 14.34
C PRO A 939 47.96 -23.87 14.15
N GLY A 940 47.32 -23.23 15.12
CA GLY A 940 47.06 -21.79 15.13
C GLY A 940 45.60 -21.40 14.89
N ASP A 941 44.72 -22.38 14.75
CA ASP A 941 43.26 -22.23 14.70
C ASP A 941 42.68 -21.57 15.97
N ASP A 942 41.57 -20.82 15.82
CA ASP A 942 40.78 -20.35 16.94
C ASP A 942 39.95 -21.51 17.54
N PRO A 943 40.24 -21.96 18.78
CA PRO A 943 39.54 -23.10 19.37
C PRO A 943 38.06 -22.87 19.69
N ASN A 944 37.51 -21.67 19.43
CA ASN A 944 36.11 -21.33 19.69
C ASN A 944 35.32 -20.95 18.43
N ASP A 945 35.92 -20.99 17.25
CA ASP A 945 35.26 -20.60 16.01
C ASP A 945 34.48 -21.77 15.36
N HIS A 946 34.70 -23.01 15.79
CA HIS A 946 33.89 -24.16 15.37
C HIS A 946 32.42 -24.03 15.79
N ALA A 947 31.50 -24.08 14.84
CA ALA A 947 30.07 -23.90 15.09
C ALA A 947 29.33 -25.20 15.46
N ASP A 948 28.65 -25.21 16.62
CA ASP A 948 27.79 -26.33 17.06
C ASP A 948 26.48 -25.84 17.71
N ASN A 949 25.37 -26.52 17.40
CA ASN A 949 24.04 -26.25 17.94
C ASN A 949 23.60 -27.19 19.08
N SER A 950 24.54 -27.94 19.66
CA SER A 950 24.28 -28.74 20.86
C SER A 950 23.93 -27.85 22.07
N ILE A 951 22.93 -28.29 22.84
CA ILE A 951 22.51 -27.63 24.09
C ILE A 951 23.26 -28.28 25.24
N ASP A 952 23.86 -27.48 26.11
CA ASP A 952 24.53 -27.98 27.30
C ASP A 952 23.55 -28.32 28.44
N GLN A 953 24.07 -28.87 29.54
CA GLN A 953 23.26 -29.19 30.73
C GLN A 953 22.60 -27.96 31.37
N PHE A 954 23.02 -26.76 31.01
CA PHE A 954 22.50 -25.51 31.51
C PHE A 954 21.43 -24.89 30.60
N GLY A 955 21.16 -25.48 29.43
CA GLY A 955 20.21 -24.96 28.46
C GLY A 955 20.77 -23.87 27.56
N ASP A 956 22.10 -23.71 27.54
CA ASP A 956 22.82 -22.76 26.70
C ASP A 956 23.40 -23.47 25.45
N TYR A 957 23.78 -22.71 24.44
CA TYR A 957 24.40 -23.23 23.21
C TYR A 957 25.85 -22.72 23.12
N PRO A 958 26.85 -23.43 23.66
CA PRO A 958 28.17 -22.84 23.90
C PRO A 958 28.94 -22.43 22.64
N PHE A 959 28.67 -23.09 21.51
CA PHE A 959 29.42 -22.95 20.26
C PHE A 959 28.54 -22.49 19.09
N ILE A 960 27.34 -21.96 19.37
CA ILE A 960 26.40 -21.57 18.30
C ILE A 960 26.86 -20.36 17.49
N ASN A 961 27.79 -19.58 18.06
CA ASN A 961 28.35 -18.37 17.47
C ASN A 961 29.69 -18.60 16.76
N GLY A 962 30.11 -19.85 16.61
CA GLY A 962 31.28 -20.18 15.79
C GLY A 962 31.08 -19.73 14.34
N THR A 963 32.17 -19.32 13.71
CA THR A 963 32.23 -18.90 12.31
C THR A 963 32.49 -20.07 11.37
N GLU A 964 33.33 -21.02 11.76
CA GLU A 964 33.60 -22.21 10.93
C GLU A 964 32.43 -23.20 10.95
N GLY A 965 31.95 -23.56 9.76
CA GLY A 965 30.92 -24.59 9.54
C GLY A 965 29.50 -24.12 9.83
N ASN A 966 29.30 -22.82 10.07
CA ASN A 966 28.00 -22.24 10.42
C ASN A 966 27.10 -22.00 9.19
N LYS A 967 27.68 -22.06 7.98
CA LYS A 967 27.06 -21.85 6.66
C LYS A 967 26.53 -20.43 6.45
N VAL A 968 27.16 -19.45 7.07
CA VAL A 968 26.94 -18.01 6.92
C VAL A 968 28.26 -17.41 6.46
N LEU A 969 28.22 -16.42 5.58
CA LEU A 969 29.43 -15.70 5.19
C LEU A 969 29.81 -14.75 6.30
N ASP A 970 30.87 -15.06 7.05
CA ASP A 970 31.31 -14.23 8.17
C ASP A 970 32.36 -13.20 7.74
N THR A 971 32.17 -11.97 8.18
CA THR A 971 33.08 -10.85 7.91
C THR A 971 33.00 -9.77 8.98
N GLU A 972 34.10 -9.06 9.20
CA GLU A 972 34.12 -7.84 10.03
C GLU A 972 33.55 -6.62 9.29
N ASP A 973 33.43 -6.67 7.97
CA ASP A 973 32.78 -5.62 7.18
C ASP A 973 31.25 -5.71 7.29
N LEU A 974 30.71 -5.19 8.40
CA LEU A 974 29.29 -5.34 8.73
C LEU A 974 28.37 -4.47 7.86
N ASN A 975 28.90 -3.45 7.19
CA ASN A 975 28.14 -2.58 6.29
C ASN A 975 28.30 -2.95 4.80
N ASN A 976 29.13 -3.96 4.51
CA ASN A 976 29.45 -4.50 3.19
C ASN A 976 30.04 -3.43 2.25
N ASP A 977 30.87 -2.53 2.77
CA ASP A 977 31.55 -1.50 1.99
C ASP A 977 32.97 -1.94 1.56
N GLY A 978 33.42 -3.13 1.92
CA GLY A 978 34.73 -3.68 1.59
C GLY A 978 35.89 -3.09 2.39
N VAL A 979 35.63 -2.33 3.47
CA VAL A 979 36.66 -1.75 4.34
C VAL A 979 36.35 -1.99 5.80
N LEU A 980 37.39 -2.32 6.56
CA LEU A 980 37.33 -2.34 8.01
C LEU A 980 37.20 -0.91 8.57
N ASN A 981 36.03 -0.58 9.12
CA ASN A 981 35.83 0.72 9.76
C ASN A 981 36.45 0.74 11.17
N THR A 982 37.43 1.62 11.39
CA THR A 982 38.13 1.74 12.70
C THR A 982 37.72 2.98 13.52
N LEU A 983 36.66 3.66 13.08
CA LEU A 983 36.17 4.90 13.70
C LEU A 983 35.27 4.61 14.91
N ASP A 984 35.59 5.22 16.05
CA ASP A 984 34.74 5.26 17.24
C ASP A 984 34.22 6.69 17.44
N ARG A 985 32.99 6.94 17.00
CA ARG A 985 32.26 8.21 17.10
C ARG A 985 30.79 7.93 17.46
N TYR A 986 30.48 7.80 18.74
CA TYR A 986 29.15 7.34 19.20
C TYR A 986 28.74 7.89 20.58
N PHE A 987 27.44 7.76 20.88
CA PHE A 987 26.86 7.97 22.20
C PHE A 987 26.81 6.64 22.96
N SER A 988 27.26 6.63 24.22
CA SER A 988 27.29 5.45 25.11
C SER A 988 26.35 5.63 26.28
N TYR A 989 25.34 4.78 26.40
CA TYR A 989 24.33 4.79 27.47
C TYR A 989 24.60 3.61 28.42
N SER A 990 24.87 3.86 29.70
CA SER A 990 25.17 2.80 30.68
C SER A 990 24.10 2.72 31.76
N ILE A 991 23.56 1.53 32.00
CA ILE A 991 22.57 1.26 33.05
C ILE A 991 22.90 0.01 33.85
N SER A 992 22.62 0.02 35.16
CA SER A 992 22.66 -1.20 35.96
C SER A 992 21.32 -1.93 35.85
N LEU A 993 21.35 -3.21 35.45
CA LEU A 993 20.15 -4.04 35.37
C LEU A 993 19.60 -4.46 36.73
N THR A 994 20.22 -4.00 37.83
CA THR A 994 19.76 -4.24 39.20
C THR A 994 19.18 -2.99 39.87
N ASP A 995 19.41 -1.80 39.31
CA ASP A 995 18.87 -0.54 39.84
C ASP A 995 17.44 -0.26 39.29
N SER A 996 16.75 0.65 39.97
CA SER A 996 15.48 1.27 39.60
C SER A 996 15.62 2.52 38.72
N GLN A 997 16.85 3.02 38.50
CA GLN A 997 17.08 4.15 37.60
C GLN A 997 16.58 3.82 36.18
N TYR A 998 15.67 4.66 35.66
CA TYR A 998 14.97 4.47 34.38
C TYR A 998 14.05 3.24 34.28
N LEU A 999 13.77 2.55 35.39
CA LEU A 999 12.84 1.42 35.43
C LEU A 999 11.38 1.93 35.39
N GLU A 1000 10.61 1.46 34.42
CA GLU A 1000 9.19 1.79 34.28
C GLU A 1000 8.29 0.72 34.91
N SER A 1001 8.58 -0.56 34.66
CA SER A 1001 7.79 -1.68 35.17
C SER A 1001 8.63 -2.95 35.34
N GLU A 1002 8.16 -3.84 36.22
CA GLU A 1002 8.68 -5.20 36.38
C GLU A 1002 7.49 -6.15 36.56
N ASN A 1003 7.48 -7.26 35.80
CA ASN A 1003 6.39 -8.23 35.82
C ASN A 1003 6.67 -9.44 36.75
N GLU A 1004 5.67 -10.29 36.97
CA GLU A 1004 5.78 -11.45 37.87
C GLU A 1004 6.81 -12.51 37.43
N TYR A 1005 7.23 -12.49 36.16
CA TYR A 1005 8.24 -13.37 35.59
C TYR A 1005 9.66 -12.78 35.66
N GLY A 1006 9.83 -11.58 36.23
CA GLY A 1006 11.11 -10.90 36.39
C GLY A 1006 11.61 -10.17 35.15
N TRP A 1007 10.74 -9.90 34.18
CA TRP A 1007 11.05 -9.00 33.06
C TRP A 1007 10.89 -7.55 33.50
N ARG A 1008 11.86 -6.72 33.13
CA ARG A 1008 11.99 -5.32 33.53
C ARG A 1008 12.01 -4.45 32.28
N LEU A 1009 11.15 -3.44 32.24
CA LEU A 1009 11.12 -2.44 31.19
C LEU A 1009 11.90 -1.21 31.64
N TYR A 1010 12.98 -0.90 30.93
CA TYR A 1010 13.74 0.34 31.09
C TYR A 1010 13.42 1.32 29.97
N ARG A 1011 13.35 2.61 30.31
CA ARG A 1011 13.16 3.71 29.37
C ARG A 1011 14.21 4.79 29.59
N ILE A 1012 15.26 4.73 28.79
CA ILE A 1012 16.47 5.56 28.94
C ILE A 1012 16.34 6.80 28.07
N PRO A 1013 16.42 8.04 28.59
CA PRO A 1013 16.39 9.25 27.78
C PRO A 1013 17.53 9.29 26.75
N LEU A 1014 17.18 9.47 25.48
CA LEU A 1014 18.15 9.46 24.37
C LEU A 1014 18.90 10.80 24.27
N THR A 1015 18.21 11.91 24.47
CA THR A 1015 18.73 13.27 24.21
C THR A 1015 19.29 13.98 25.44
N ASP A 1016 19.19 13.39 26.64
CA ASP A 1016 19.65 14.01 27.88
C ASP A 1016 21.18 13.83 28.04
N PRO A 1017 21.98 14.93 28.02
CA PRO A 1017 23.44 14.87 28.14
C PRO A 1017 23.96 14.33 29.47
N LEU A 1018 23.10 14.19 30.49
CA LEU A 1018 23.47 13.57 31.76
C LEU A 1018 23.41 12.03 31.72
N VAL A 1019 22.83 11.46 30.66
CA VAL A 1019 22.54 10.02 30.55
C VAL A 1019 23.54 9.28 29.66
N TYR A 1020 24.19 9.99 28.73
CA TYR A 1020 25.16 9.41 27.81
C TYR A 1020 26.56 9.99 27.94
N GLU A 1021 27.54 9.21 27.52
CA GLU A 1021 28.91 9.63 27.30
C GLU A 1021 29.19 9.78 25.79
N ILE A 1022 29.99 10.79 25.42
CA ILE A 1022 30.44 10.97 24.03
C ILE A 1022 31.80 10.29 23.87
N VAL A 1023 31.87 9.36 22.92
CA VAL A 1023 33.11 8.76 22.44
C VAL A 1023 33.44 9.33 21.08
N ASN A 1024 34.68 9.78 20.88
CA ASN A 1024 35.13 10.35 19.62
C ASN A 1024 36.64 10.20 19.43
N ASN A 1025 37.05 9.43 18.42
CA ASN A 1025 38.43 9.34 17.94
C ASN A 1025 38.61 9.88 16.51
N ALA A 1026 37.60 10.56 15.95
CA ALA A 1026 37.63 11.07 14.58
C ALA A 1026 38.80 12.05 14.39
N PRO A 1027 39.64 11.88 13.34
CA PRO A 1027 40.74 12.80 13.06
C PRO A 1027 40.31 14.25 12.84
N SER A 1028 39.09 14.44 12.32
CA SER A 1028 38.47 15.77 12.11
C SER A 1028 37.98 16.43 13.40
N GLY A 1029 37.88 15.69 14.51
CA GLY A 1029 37.28 16.16 15.75
C GLY A 1029 35.74 16.30 15.72
N ALA A 1030 35.09 15.83 14.65
CA ALA A 1030 33.63 15.89 14.52
C ALA A 1030 32.94 15.04 15.60
N ALA A 1031 32.06 15.63 16.41
CA ALA A 1031 31.31 14.92 17.45
C ALA A 1031 30.22 14.00 16.85
N PRO A 1032 29.82 12.93 17.57
CA PRO A 1032 28.66 12.13 17.15
C PRO A 1032 27.37 12.96 17.16
N THR A 1033 26.43 12.57 16.31
CA THR A 1033 25.14 13.25 16.14
C THR A 1033 24.03 12.21 16.03
N LEU A 1034 22.90 12.45 16.70
CA LEU A 1034 21.72 11.59 16.61
C LEU A 1034 21.09 11.60 15.22
N LYS A 1035 21.46 12.53 14.33
CA LYS A 1035 20.99 12.55 12.93
C LYS A 1035 21.68 11.50 12.05
N LYS A 1036 22.81 10.93 12.49
CA LYS A 1036 23.66 10.04 11.69
C LYS A 1036 24.13 8.85 12.55
N ILE A 1037 23.26 7.85 12.71
CA ILE A 1037 23.57 6.62 13.46
C ILE A 1037 23.74 5.44 12.49
N SER A 1038 24.92 4.83 12.51
CA SER A 1038 25.29 3.75 11.56
C SER A 1038 25.26 2.36 12.22
N TYR A 1039 25.70 2.26 13.48
CA TYR A 1039 25.86 1.02 14.23
C TYR A 1039 25.18 1.09 15.59
N GLY A 1040 24.81 -0.10 16.09
CA GLY A 1040 24.38 -0.33 17.46
C GLY A 1040 25.23 -1.42 18.10
N ARG A 1041 25.73 -1.18 19.32
CA ARG A 1041 26.49 -2.16 20.09
C ARG A 1041 25.90 -2.31 21.49
N ILE A 1042 25.78 -3.54 21.96
CA ILE A 1042 25.31 -3.89 23.30
C ILE A 1042 26.45 -4.61 24.02
N VAL A 1043 26.86 -4.06 25.16
CA VAL A 1043 27.94 -4.61 25.99
C VAL A 1043 27.41 -4.88 27.39
N VAL A 1044 27.73 -6.05 27.92
CA VAL A 1044 27.47 -6.46 29.29
C VAL A 1044 28.81 -6.49 30.03
N GLU A 1045 28.91 -5.71 31.10
CA GLU A 1045 30.06 -5.69 31.99
C GLU A 1045 29.72 -6.43 33.30
N THR A 1046 30.58 -7.37 33.71
CA THR A 1046 30.35 -8.21 34.89
C THR A 1046 31.63 -8.86 35.43
N ASP A 1047 31.63 -9.22 36.70
CA ASP A 1047 32.66 -9.99 37.42
C ASP A 1047 32.33 -11.48 37.59
N VAL A 1048 31.08 -11.88 37.37
CA VAL A 1048 30.59 -13.26 37.46
C VAL A 1048 29.84 -13.67 36.19
N PRO A 1049 29.73 -14.97 35.86
CA PRO A 1049 28.93 -15.39 34.72
C PRO A 1049 27.48 -14.91 34.82
N VAL A 1050 26.98 -14.25 33.78
CA VAL A 1050 25.61 -13.69 33.74
C VAL A 1050 24.93 -13.99 32.41
N LYS A 1051 23.63 -14.25 32.44
CA LYS A 1051 22.79 -14.38 31.24
C LYS A 1051 21.69 -13.32 31.26
N VAL A 1052 21.72 -12.46 30.25
CA VAL A 1052 20.74 -11.38 30.05
C VAL A 1052 19.83 -11.76 28.88
N LEU A 1053 18.53 -11.73 29.09
CA LEU A 1053 17.52 -11.95 28.06
C LEU A 1053 16.93 -10.61 27.63
N LEU A 1054 16.87 -10.37 26.32
CA LEU A 1054 16.37 -9.16 25.70
C LEU A 1054 15.17 -9.54 24.82
N TYR A 1055 13.96 -9.19 25.23
CA TYR A 1055 12.76 -9.43 24.42
C TYR A 1055 12.59 -8.34 23.38
N ASP A 1056 12.88 -7.10 23.77
CA ASP A 1056 12.69 -5.96 22.90
C ASP A 1056 13.69 -4.84 23.19
N ILE A 1057 14.19 -4.22 22.13
CA ILE A 1057 15.18 -3.15 22.17
C ILE A 1057 14.80 -2.15 21.08
N ASN A 1058 14.23 -1.01 21.47
CA ASN A 1058 13.71 -0.02 20.54
C ASN A 1058 14.27 1.37 20.83
N VAL A 1059 14.50 2.15 19.79
CA VAL A 1059 14.66 3.60 19.89
C VAL A 1059 13.31 4.22 19.55
N VAL A 1060 12.61 4.75 20.55
CA VAL A 1060 11.22 5.19 20.45
C VAL A 1060 11.10 6.72 20.49
N GLY A 1061 10.22 7.24 19.64
CA GLY A 1061 9.80 8.63 19.57
C GLY A 1061 8.28 8.72 19.41
N ASN A 1062 7.80 9.95 19.31
CA ASN A 1062 6.39 10.25 19.14
C ASN A 1062 6.20 11.00 17.81
N LYS A 1063 5.13 10.73 17.08
CA LYS A 1063 4.73 11.52 15.91
C LYS A 1063 4.33 12.95 16.26
N TRP A 1064 3.97 13.20 17.52
CA TRP A 1064 3.74 14.54 18.04
C TRP A 1064 5.05 15.19 18.46
N GLU A 1065 5.32 16.37 17.88
CA GLU A 1065 6.47 17.21 18.21
C GLU A 1065 6.18 18.08 19.44
N ASP A 1066 7.13 18.16 20.37
CA ASP A 1066 7.03 19.05 21.52
C ASP A 1066 7.34 20.50 21.07
N PHE A 1067 6.31 21.35 21.01
CA PHE A 1067 6.48 22.77 20.70
C PHE A 1067 6.92 23.58 21.93
N TYR A 1068 7.36 24.82 21.69
CA TYR A 1068 7.61 25.79 22.77
C TYR A 1068 6.40 25.97 23.69
N VAL A 1069 6.64 25.99 25.00
CA VAL A 1069 5.61 26.36 25.98
C VAL A 1069 5.22 27.82 25.73
N ARG A 1070 3.92 28.08 25.58
CA ARG A 1070 3.39 29.44 25.41
C ARG A 1070 2.62 29.89 26.64
N ASP A 1071 2.68 31.18 26.95
CA ASP A 1071 1.84 31.79 27.98
C ASP A 1071 0.38 31.91 27.50
N ILE A 1072 -0.52 32.32 28.39
CA ILE A 1072 -1.96 32.51 28.07
C ILE A 1072 -2.20 33.58 26.99
N ASN A 1073 -1.20 34.39 26.67
CA ASN A 1073 -1.25 35.42 25.63
C ASN A 1073 -0.59 34.95 24.31
N GLY A 1074 -0.13 33.69 24.25
CA GLY A 1074 0.48 33.08 23.06
C GLY A 1074 1.99 33.35 22.89
N HIS A 1075 2.65 34.01 23.85
CA HIS A 1075 4.09 34.26 23.78
C HIS A 1075 4.88 33.02 24.17
N ILE A 1076 5.96 32.74 23.44
CA ILE A 1076 6.91 31.67 23.79
C ILE A 1076 7.54 32.01 25.14
N VAL A 1077 7.42 31.10 26.10
CA VAL A 1077 8.05 31.21 27.41
C VAL A 1077 9.52 30.79 27.26
N PRO A 1078 10.48 31.68 27.58
CA PRO A 1078 11.90 31.35 27.53
C PRO A 1078 12.28 30.18 28.45
N SER A 1079 13.17 29.29 28.00
CA SER A 1079 13.56 28.06 28.71
C SER A 1079 14.11 28.29 30.11
N ASN A 1080 14.75 29.44 30.36
CA ASN A 1080 15.22 29.82 31.70
C ASN A 1080 14.07 30.07 32.69
N ILE A 1081 12.93 30.61 32.24
CA ILE A 1081 11.73 30.80 33.07
C ILE A 1081 11.08 29.44 33.36
N ILE A 1082 10.96 28.59 32.35
CA ILE A 1082 10.45 27.21 32.46
C ILE A 1082 11.26 26.43 33.52
N ASN A 1083 12.59 26.49 33.41
CA ASN A 1083 13.52 25.84 34.36
C ASN A 1083 13.44 26.44 35.77
N THR A 1084 13.22 27.75 35.89
CA THR A 1084 13.06 28.43 37.20
C THR A 1084 11.82 27.96 37.94
N TYR A 1085 10.73 27.68 37.23
CA TYR A 1085 9.49 27.14 37.81
C TYR A 1085 9.48 25.61 37.89
N ASN A 1086 10.56 24.94 37.46
CA ASN A 1086 10.67 23.48 37.38
C ASN A 1086 9.49 22.84 36.61
N ILE A 1087 8.98 23.54 35.59
CA ILE A 1087 7.89 23.05 34.74
C ILE A 1087 8.54 22.29 33.60
N SER A 1088 8.59 20.96 33.66
CA SER A 1088 8.92 20.15 32.49
C SER A 1088 7.63 19.70 31.79
N TYR A 1089 7.59 19.78 30.47
CA TYR A 1089 6.59 19.11 29.64
C TYR A 1089 7.33 18.04 28.85
N LEU A 1090 6.99 16.77 29.12
CA LEU A 1090 7.45 15.63 28.34
C LEU A 1090 6.19 14.93 27.85
N SER A 1091 5.95 14.92 26.54
CA SER A 1091 4.96 14.00 26.00
C SER A 1091 5.53 12.58 26.09
N GLY A 1092 4.95 11.79 26.98
CA GLY A 1092 5.30 10.38 27.20
C GLY A 1092 4.48 9.46 26.32
N ILE A 1093 5.01 8.26 26.09
CA ILE A 1093 4.33 7.20 25.34
C ILE A 1093 3.90 6.13 26.35
N VAL A 1094 2.65 5.68 26.26
CA VAL A 1094 2.14 4.61 27.10
C VAL A 1094 1.54 3.53 26.20
N ASN A 1095 2.11 2.34 26.28
CA ASN A 1095 1.61 1.15 25.58
C ASN A 1095 0.86 0.28 26.58
N ASN A 1096 -0.43 0.02 26.36
CA ASN A 1096 -1.27 -0.76 27.27
C ASN A 1096 -0.79 -2.22 27.46
N GLN A 1097 -0.14 -2.84 26.47
CA GLN A 1097 0.38 -4.21 26.57
C GLN A 1097 1.63 -4.32 27.46
N ARG A 1098 2.38 -3.21 27.63
CA ARG A 1098 3.69 -3.19 28.30
C ARG A 1098 3.72 -2.33 29.57
N ASN A 1099 2.81 -1.36 29.66
CA ASN A 1099 2.70 -0.38 30.73
C ASN A 1099 1.32 -0.43 31.41
N SER A 1100 0.64 -1.59 31.39
CA SER A 1100 -0.71 -1.76 31.96
C SER A 1100 -0.81 -1.37 33.44
N ALA A 1101 0.28 -1.49 34.21
CA ALA A 1101 0.34 -1.05 35.60
C ALA A 1101 0.12 0.46 35.78
N HIS A 1102 0.41 1.25 34.74
CA HIS A 1102 0.35 2.72 34.75
C HIS A 1102 -0.76 3.29 33.86
N TYR A 1103 -1.57 2.43 33.23
CA TYR A 1103 -2.64 2.83 32.32
C TYR A 1103 -3.91 2.05 32.58
N THR A 1104 -5.01 2.77 32.70
CA THR A 1104 -6.35 2.19 32.70
C THR A 1104 -7.14 2.87 31.61
N SER A 1105 -7.70 2.07 30.71
CA SER A 1105 -8.49 2.60 29.60
C SER A 1105 -9.66 3.43 30.12
N PRO A 1106 -9.98 4.57 29.48
CA PRO A 1106 -11.15 5.36 29.83
C PRO A 1106 -12.44 4.52 29.70
N PRO A 1107 -13.48 4.79 30.52
CA PRO A 1107 -14.77 4.13 30.38
C PRO A 1107 -15.35 4.30 28.96
N GLY A 1108 -15.82 3.21 28.36
CA GLY A 1108 -16.35 3.23 26.99
C GLY A 1108 -15.30 2.99 25.89
N THR A 1109 -14.11 2.51 26.25
CA THR A 1109 -13.11 2.00 25.30
C THR A 1109 -13.57 0.63 24.76
N TYR A 1110 -13.47 0.44 23.45
CA TYR A 1110 -13.89 -0.79 22.75
C TYR A 1110 -12.71 -1.39 21.99
N TYR A 1111 -12.59 -2.72 22.02
CA TYR A 1111 -11.62 -3.47 21.22
C TYR A 1111 -12.31 -4.22 20.09
N ILE A 1112 -11.66 -4.26 18.93
CA ILE A 1112 -12.12 -4.99 17.74
C ILE A 1112 -11.10 -6.09 17.44
N GLU A 1113 -11.39 -7.33 17.83
CA GLU A 1113 -10.52 -8.49 17.58
C GLU A 1113 -11.25 -9.53 16.72
N GLU A 1114 -10.67 -9.97 15.60
CA GLU A 1114 -11.22 -11.03 14.75
C GLU A 1114 -12.74 -10.89 14.44
N ARG A 1115 -13.24 -9.65 14.33
CA ARG A 1115 -14.67 -9.29 14.16
C ARG A 1115 -15.57 -9.64 15.36
N ARG A 1116 -15.01 -9.77 16.56
CA ARG A 1116 -15.71 -9.83 17.84
C ARG A 1116 -15.38 -8.59 18.64
N GLU A 1117 -16.42 -8.05 19.26
CA GLU A 1117 -16.36 -6.84 20.05
C GLU A 1117 -16.32 -7.23 21.53
N SER A 1118 -15.37 -6.67 22.27
CA SER A 1118 -15.34 -6.71 23.73
C SER A 1118 -15.25 -5.28 24.25
N SER A 1119 -16.04 -4.98 25.28
CA SER A 1119 -15.92 -3.78 26.08
C SER A 1119 -15.05 -4.08 27.29
N GLU A 1120 -14.12 -3.20 27.64
CA GLU A 1120 -13.47 -3.21 28.95
C GLU A 1120 -14.41 -2.75 30.08
#